data_AF-A0A2E6IVN7-F1
#
_entry.id   AF-A0A2E6IVN7-F1
#
_cell.length_a   1.000
_cell.length_b   1.000
_cell.length_c   1.000
_cell.angle_alpha   90.00
_cell.angle_beta   90.00
_cell.angle_gamma   90.00
#
_symmetry.space_group_name_H-M   'P 1'
#
loop_
_entity.id
_entity.type
_entity.pdbx_description
1 polymer ?
#
loop_
_entity_poly.entity_id
_entity_poly.type
_entity_poly.pdbx_seq_one_letter_code
_entity_poly.pdbx_strand_id
1 'polypeptide(L)'
;MLGWSIDAGGVTIAPTQAGGGGLRGLFRRDEAPTFDELAARDDRLAAALGDLEAQAEELGEAVDIRPEAVRLSHLLAAALPAQTAQALGLPPLVHLTLAVDAEGVPGRPGFRLITEWCDRGRRVLPHRKGAILTTAEGPRRLPLWMLEAIEAAEGLTAGTGSEEAHWAALARFRAALDPAIGSGDTAAARLAITDFLRGLEVRLADSFGLEPRSDTEFDVLPFDRRKLTREDEDAIIEEDTAELTGGDLAAFQATLRRRGALGAYRLGPGRYLAIDPGALPALEVMSEMVRASAESRRDFLKNPRAAISRRVEERLRANGMLDGLSDEGIAEAIERAAVPLFVETRAYAERVLGVTPFVAPTLPPGARPATTWLPETPDALAEAIAAWDVETLRQAIGALRNARDLGDETVTLAGVELPVDDSLIRSLTARLRMLEDGEGRDGRGGQGRGGERLVLETADNLERLRWNPAWAARASLSAPQPVGLSTTLRPHQRAAFDWQVAAWAMGAPGVLNADEQGLGKTLETLAFLRWLGEQPGGARTPAGPVLIVAPTSLLETWAGEAEQHLDARGLGSLIRLYGAGLARLKTARQGPETATGAEHLGLAPLFAAVEAGRGRDWWLLTTYDTLVNYQHSLARLPLAAVVFDEAQAIKNPATLRHAAARALKADFRIALTGTPIENTTSELWAILDVVAPGVLGSLRDYMERFGTPNQDNMALLRRLLFEPQQGRPPLAVRRLKEEVASDLPPKTRRLHPILMPPAQAAAYDAVRIELAGVADRGRALRVLHRLRTVTLHPDLDGDANSETWGEASARLNVTFTLLDQIRERGERALIFLENRKAQHRLAGLLSRRYGLLRIDILNGDTPIDRRRSMVKRFQRHLTQDEGFDLMILGPRAAGVGLTLTAATHVIHLSRWWNPAVEEQCNDRIHRIGQHRPVEVHLPVAVHPNFGSQSFDCRLQVLMLRKSQLSHAVLWPMGDTGEDSATLVDELTRSRDTPNQSAERAVVETLEEL
;
A
#
# COMPACT_ATOMS: atom_id res chain seq x y z
N MET A 1 -6.35 -31.71 26.45
CA MET A 1 -7.47 -31.71 25.49
C MET A 1 -8.11 -30.33 25.53
N LEU A 2 -8.69 -29.87 24.43
CA LEU A 2 -9.54 -28.68 24.42
C LEU A 2 -11.00 -29.10 24.51
N GLY A 3 -11.81 -28.28 25.17
CA GLY A 3 -13.26 -28.29 25.05
C GLY A 3 -13.71 -26.94 24.51
N TRP A 4 -14.89 -26.91 23.91
CA TRP A 4 -15.52 -25.67 23.49
C TRP A 4 -16.90 -25.56 24.13
N SER A 5 -17.30 -24.32 24.37
CA SER A 5 -18.62 -23.94 24.86
C SER A 5 -19.17 -22.86 23.92
N ILE A 6 -20.49 -22.73 23.87
CA ILE A 6 -21.15 -21.85 22.91
C ILE A 6 -22.25 -21.06 23.61
N ASP A 7 -22.18 -19.73 23.50
CA ASP A 7 -23.18 -18.80 24.04
C ASP A 7 -23.90 -18.05 22.91
N ALA A 8 -24.47 -16.87 23.20
CA ALA A 8 -25.16 -16.05 22.19
C ALA A 8 -24.22 -15.07 21.46
N GLY A 9 -23.01 -14.83 21.98
CA GLY A 9 -22.03 -13.90 21.43
C GLY A 9 -20.83 -14.58 20.77
N GLY A 10 -20.72 -15.92 20.80
CA GLY A 10 -19.68 -16.64 20.08
C GLY A 10 -19.41 -18.05 20.59
N VAL A 11 -18.23 -18.56 20.22
CA VAL A 11 -17.66 -19.82 20.71
C VAL A 11 -16.51 -19.47 21.65
N THR A 12 -16.46 -20.12 22.82
CA THR A 12 -15.36 -19.99 23.78
C THR A 12 -14.69 -21.35 23.94
N ILE A 13 -13.43 -21.44 23.55
CA ILE A 13 -12.60 -22.64 23.64
C ILE A 13 -11.79 -22.55 24.93
N ALA A 14 -11.74 -23.64 25.69
CA ALA A 14 -11.08 -23.71 26.99
C ALA A 14 -10.36 -25.06 27.19
N PRO A 15 -9.25 -25.10 27.94
CA PRO A 15 -8.60 -26.36 28.33
C PRO A 15 -9.55 -27.24 29.15
N THR A 16 -9.74 -28.51 28.78
CA THR A 16 -10.53 -29.45 29.60
C THR A 16 -9.66 -30.09 30.68
N GLN A 17 -10.08 -29.96 31.95
CA GLN A 17 -9.47 -30.69 33.05
C GLN A 17 -9.62 -32.20 32.84
N ALA A 18 -8.54 -32.95 33.10
CA ALA A 18 -8.55 -34.40 32.99
C ALA A 18 -9.43 -35.00 34.10
N GLY A 19 -10.59 -35.53 33.72
CA GLY A 19 -11.57 -36.12 34.63
C GLY A 19 -11.04 -37.35 35.35
N GLY A 20 -10.44 -37.15 36.53
CA GLY A 20 -9.89 -38.21 37.38
C GLY A 20 -10.97 -39.12 37.96
N GLY A 21 -11.42 -40.10 37.17
CA GLY A 21 -12.42 -41.11 37.55
C GLY A 21 -11.93 -42.07 38.62
N GLY A 22 -11.88 -41.63 39.88
CA GLY A 22 -11.53 -42.47 41.02
C GLY A 22 -11.52 -41.74 42.36
N LEU A 23 -11.75 -42.48 43.45
CA LEU A 23 -11.90 -41.99 44.84
C LEU A 23 -10.62 -41.40 45.49
N ARG A 24 -9.66 -40.90 44.69
CA ARG A 24 -8.44 -40.21 45.15
C ARG A 24 -8.42 -38.70 44.86
N GLY A 25 -9.35 -38.16 44.09
CA GLY A 25 -9.37 -36.77 43.63
C GLY A 25 -9.71 -35.68 44.66
N LEU A 26 -9.56 -35.93 45.97
CA LEU A 26 -10.04 -35.03 47.03
C LEU A 26 -9.03 -33.97 47.51
N PHE A 27 -7.76 -34.03 47.09
CA PHE A 27 -6.69 -33.18 47.64
C PHE A 27 -5.73 -32.53 46.62
N ARG A 28 -6.06 -32.52 45.33
CA ARG A 28 -5.44 -31.62 44.34
C ARG A 28 -6.50 -31.06 43.39
N ARG A 29 -6.64 -29.73 43.38
CA ARG A 29 -7.00 -29.00 42.17
C ARG A 29 -5.70 -28.74 41.44
N ASP A 30 -5.38 -29.56 40.45
CA ASP A 30 -4.40 -29.16 39.45
C ASP A 30 -5.08 -28.11 38.56
N GLU A 31 -4.44 -26.94 38.41
CA GLU A 31 -4.97 -25.87 37.57
C GLU A 31 -4.96 -26.29 36.10
N ALA A 32 -5.91 -25.79 35.32
CA ALA A 32 -5.97 -26.13 33.91
C ALA A 32 -4.83 -25.41 33.16
N PRO A 33 -4.01 -26.11 32.36
CA PRO A 33 -2.87 -25.50 31.67
C PRO A 33 -3.35 -24.47 30.66
N THR A 34 -2.72 -23.30 30.61
CA THR A 34 -3.14 -22.17 29.78
C THR A 34 -3.00 -22.45 28.28
N PHE A 35 -3.67 -21.67 27.43
CA PHE A 35 -3.45 -21.66 25.99
C PHE A 35 -1.98 -21.39 25.64
N ASP A 36 -1.30 -20.50 26.36
CA ASP A 36 0.13 -20.25 26.18
C ASP A 36 0.96 -21.51 26.50
N GLU A 37 0.68 -22.19 27.61
CA GLU A 37 1.33 -23.46 27.97
C GLU A 37 1.00 -24.60 27.00
N LEU A 38 -0.19 -24.61 26.41
CA LEU A 38 -0.62 -25.62 25.45
C LEU A 38 -0.03 -25.37 24.06
N ALA A 39 -0.01 -24.13 23.56
CA ALA A 39 0.64 -23.77 22.30
C ALA A 39 2.17 -23.92 22.39
N ALA A 40 2.76 -23.69 23.57
CA ALA A 40 4.16 -24.01 23.87
C ALA A 40 4.47 -25.52 23.87
N ARG A 41 3.46 -26.39 23.82
CA ARG A 41 3.57 -27.86 23.83
C ARG A 41 2.96 -28.54 22.60
N ASP A 42 2.09 -27.87 21.84
CA ASP A 42 1.40 -28.40 20.65
C ASP A 42 1.55 -27.43 19.46
N ASP A 43 2.28 -27.90 18.45
CA ASP A 43 2.61 -27.17 17.22
C ASP A 43 1.36 -26.78 16.42
N ARG A 44 0.37 -27.66 16.42
CA ARG A 44 -0.85 -27.52 15.59
C ARG A 44 -1.78 -26.52 16.23
N LEU A 45 -1.82 -26.48 17.57
CA LEU A 45 -2.51 -25.42 18.29
C LEU A 45 -1.82 -24.06 18.08
N ALA A 46 -0.49 -23.99 18.14
CA ALA A 46 0.25 -22.76 17.89
C ALA A 46 0.05 -22.22 16.46
N ALA A 47 0.12 -23.10 15.45
CA ALA A 47 -0.18 -22.73 14.06
C ALA A 47 -1.65 -22.27 13.91
N ALA A 48 -2.60 -23.01 14.49
CA ALA A 48 -4.03 -22.70 14.35
C ALA A 48 -4.46 -21.41 15.07
N LEU A 49 -3.71 -20.95 16.09
CA LEU A 49 -3.88 -19.62 16.67
C LEU A 49 -3.35 -18.52 15.73
N GLY A 50 -2.24 -18.74 15.04
CA GLY A 50 -1.74 -17.82 14.01
C GLY A 50 -2.68 -17.72 12.78
N ASP A 51 -3.23 -18.84 12.33
CA ASP A 51 -4.29 -18.87 11.31
C ASP A 51 -5.53 -18.08 11.77
N LEU A 52 -5.95 -18.27 13.03
CA LEU A 52 -7.11 -17.59 13.63
C LEU A 52 -6.91 -16.07 13.71
N GLU A 53 -5.71 -15.59 14.08
CA GLU A 53 -5.38 -14.16 14.04
C GLU A 53 -5.38 -13.61 12.61
N ALA A 54 -4.77 -14.32 11.66
CA ALA A 54 -4.73 -13.90 10.26
C ALA A 54 -6.14 -13.85 9.62
N GLN A 55 -6.99 -14.83 9.94
CA GLN A 55 -8.37 -14.88 9.47
C GLN A 55 -9.25 -13.80 10.13
N ALA A 56 -8.94 -13.42 11.37
CA ALA A 56 -9.58 -12.29 12.04
C ALA A 56 -9.18 -10.94 11.43
N GLU A 57 -7.89 -10.74 11.09
CA GLU A 57 -7.42 -9.53 10.38
C GLU A 57 -8.06 -9.41 8.99
N GLU A 58 -8.16 -10.52 8.23
CA GLU A 58 -8.81 -10.55 6.91
C GLU A 58 -10.31 -10.23 6.95
N LEU A 59 -11.02 -10.69 7.99
CA LEU A 59 -12.45 -10.44 8.18
C LEU A 59 -12.75 -9.10 8.91
N GLY A 60 -11.74 -8.43 9.46
CA GLY A 60 -11.90 -7.25 10.32
C GLY A 60 -12.53 -7.55 11.69
N GLU A 61 -12.57 -8.83 12.09
CA GLU A 61 -13.16 -9.32 13.33
C GLU A 61 -12.18 -9.24 14.51
N ALA A 62 -12.69 -9.14 15.73
CA ALA A 62 -11.87 -9.18 16.94
C ALA A 62 -11.82 -10.59 17.53
N VAL A 63 -10.61 -11.11 17.76
CA VAL A 63 -10.38 -12.34 18.53
C VAL A 63 -9.81 -12.00 19.92
N ASP A 64 -10.34 -12.63 20.96
CA ASP A 64 -9.95 -12.42 22.35
C ASP A 64 -9.24 -13.69 22.85
N ILE A 65 -7.92 -13.71 22.62
CA ILE A 65 -7.00 -14.77 23.03
C ILE A 65 -6.49 -14.45 24.43
N ARG A 66 -6.87 -15.27 25.42
CA ARG A 66 -6.41 -15.18 26.82
C ARG A 66 -5.74 -16.48 27.26
N PRO A 67 -4.91 -16.44 28.31
CA PRO A 67 -4.29 -17.65 28.84
C PRO A 67 -5.30 -18.73 29.22
N GLU A 68 -6.48 -18.36 29.74
CA GLU A 68 -7.47 -19.34 30.21
C GLU A 68 -8.48 -19.78 29.12
N ALA A 69 -8.69 -18.95 28.09
CA ALA A 69 -9.72 -19.16 27.08
C ALA A 69 -9.46 -18.37 25.79
N VAL A 70 -9.83 -18.95 24.64
CA VAL A 70 -9.91 -18.25 23.35
C VAL A 70 -11.38 -18.03 23.01
N ARG A 71 -11.78 -16.77 22.84
CA ARG A 71 -13.12 -16.39 22.41
C ARG A 71 -13.11 -15.85 20.98
N LEU A 72 -13.97 -16.41 20.15
CA LEU A 72 -14.16 -16.07 18.74
C LEU A 72 -15.65 -15.92 18.42
N SER A 73 -15.97 -15.08 17.44
CA SER A 73 -17.36 -14.89 16.97
C SER A 73 -17.88 -16.12 16.22
N HIS A 74 -19.19 -16.16 15.95
CA HIS A 74 -19.76 -17.23 15.12
C HIS A 74 -19.30 -17.15 13.66
N LEU A 75 -19.08 -15.94 13.11
CA LEU A 75 -18.54 -15.75 11.77
C LEU A 75 -17.11 -16.29 11.68
N LEU A 76 -16.22 -15.86 12.58
CA LEU A 76 -14.85 -16.34 12.63
C LEU A 76 -14.81 -17.86 12.84
N ALA A 77 -15.66 -18.40 13.72
CA ALA A 77 -15.80 -19.85 13.92
C ALA A 77 -16.22 -20.60 12.64
N ALA A 78 -17.09 -20.04 11.81
CA ALA A 78 -17.55 -20.64 10.55
C ALA A 78 -16.55 -20.45 9.39
N ALA A 79 -15.73 -19.40 9.43
CA ALA A 79 -14.69 -19.10 8.45
C ALA A 79 -13.45 -20.01 8.54
N LEU A 80 -13.08 -20.45 9.75
CA LEU A 80 -11.85 -21.24 9.97
C LEU A 80 -11.74 -22.47 9.03
N PRO A 81 -10.54 -22.75 8.47
CA PRO A 81 -10.26 -23.98 7.75
C PRO A 81 -10.55 -25.24 8.57
N ALA A 82 -10.74 -26.39 7.89
CA ALA A 82 -11.09 -27.64 8.55
C ALA A 82 -9.99 -28.12 9.53
N GLN A 83 -8.72 -28.03 9.15
CA GLN A 83 -7.57 -28.37 10.00
C GLN A 83 -7.45 -27.43 11.21
N THR A 84 -7.44 -26.12 10.96
CA THR A 84 -7.37 -25.07 11.99
C THR A 84 -8.48 -25.25 13.05
N ALA A 85 -9.72 -25.47 12.60
CA ALA A 85 -10.85 -25.73 13.49
C ALA A 85 -10.67 -27.05 14.28
N GLN A 86 -10.17 -28.12 13.66
CA GLN A 86 -9.91 -29.39 14.33
C GLN A 86 -8.80 -29.30 15.38
N ALA A 87 -7.72 -28.55 15.11
CA ALA A 87 -6.64 -28.29 16.06
C ALA A 87 -7.13 -27.47 17.28
N LEU A 88 -8.01 -26.50 17.04
CA LEU A 88 -8.75 -25.75 18.06
C LEU A 88 -9.85 -26.59 18.77
N GLY A 89 -10.03 -27.87 18.41
CA GLY A 89 -11.02 -28.78 19.02
C GLY A 89 -12.48 -28.51 18.64
N LEU A 90 -12.73 -27.66 17.65
CA LEU A 90 -14.07 -27.34 17.16
C LEU A 90 -14.67 -28.51 16.34
N PRO A 91 -16.01 -28.59 16.21
CA PRO A 91 -16.66 -29.62 15.42
C PRO A 91 -16.28 -29.61 13.92
N PRO A 92 -16.24 -30.78 13.25
CA PRO A 92 -16.06 -30.86 11.81
C PRO A 92 -17.29 -30.32 11.06
N LEU A 93 -17.11 -29.97 9.79
CA LEU A 93 -18.17 -29.37 8.96
C LEU A 93 -19.40 -30.28 8.79
N VAL A 94 -20.55 -29.65 8.59
CA VAL A 94 -21.84 -30.31 8.33
C VAL A 94 -21.86 -30.97 6.93
N HIS A 95 -22.42 -32.18 6.85
CA HIS A 95 -22.58 -32.97 5.62
C HIS A 95 -24.03 -32.93 5.07
N LEU A 96 -24.89 -32.11 5.66
CA LEU A 96 -26.31 -32.04 5.34
C LEU A 96 -26.54 -31.14 4.12
N THR A 97 -27.56 -31.48 3.34
CA THR A 97 -28.08 -30.62 2.29
C THR A 97 -28.97 -29.56 2.93
N LEU A 98 -28.69 -28.28 2.67
CA LEU A 98 -29.62 -27.20 2.99
C LEU A 98 -30.56 -27.02 1.79
N ALA A 99 -31.82 -27.39 1.97
CA ALA A 99 -32.89 -27.02 1.05
C ALA A 99 -33.49 -25.69 1.52
N VAL A 100 -33.71 -24.75 0.62
CA VAL A 100 -34.38 -23.49 0.96
C VAL A 100 -35.49 -23.22 -0.04
N ASP A 101 -36.70 -23.04 0.50
CA ASP A 101 -37.89 -22.65 -0.24
C ASP A 101 -38.42 -21.30 0.25
N ALA A 102 -39.34 -20.70 -0.50
CA ALA A 102 -39.90 -19.39 -0.26
C ALA A 102 -41.43 -19.46 -0.16
N GLU A 103 -41.98 -19.13 1.01
CA GLU A 103 -43.43 -19.05 1.20
C GLU A 103 -43.89 -17.58 1.23
N GLY A 104 -45.04 -17.32 0.61
CA GLY A 104 -45.63 -15.99 0.51
C GLY A 104 -45.01 -15.13 -0.61
N VAL A 105 -45.43 -13.87 -0.68
CA VAL A 105 -44.94 -12.92 -1.69
C VAL A 105 -43.92 -11.98 -1.05
N PRO A 106 -42.66 -11.95 -1.52
CA PRO A 106 -41.65 -11.01 -1.04
C PRO A 106 -42.15 -9.56 -0.91
N GLY A 107 -41.79 -8.90 0.19
CA GLY A 107 -42.30 -7.58 0.56
C GLY A 107 -43.70 -7.56 1.20
N ARG A 108 -44.35 -8.71 1.40
CA ARG A 108 -45.56 -8.83 2.25
C ARG A 108 -45.21 -9.36 3.66
N PRO A 109 -46.02 -9.09 4.70
CA PRO A 109 -45.76 -9.54 6.07
C PRO A 109 -45.74 -11.07 6.26
N GLY A 110 -46.34 -11.82 5.33
CA GLY A 110 -46.34 -13.29 5.31
C GLY A 110 -45.28 -13.92 4.40
N PHE A 111 -44.27 -13.15 3.97
CA PHE A 111 -43.09 -13.73 3.31
C PHE A 111 -42.15 -14.37 4.32
N ARG A 112 -41.65 -15.57 4.04
CA ARG A 112 -40.56 -16.21 4.78
C ARG A 112 -39.73 -17.11 3.87
N LEU A 113 -38.44 -17.23 4.17
CA LEU A 113 -37.66 -18.38 3.70
C LEU A 113 -37.86 -19.56 4.67
N ILE A 114 -37.98 -20.76 4.12
CA ILE A 114 -38.06 -22.00 4.88
C ILE A 114 -36.78 -22.78 4.60
N THR A 115 -35.87 -22.79 5.58
CA THR A 115 -34.70 -23.66 5.58
C THR A 115 -35.09 -25.06 6.06
N GLU A 116 -35.01 -26.06 5.19
CA GLU A 116 -35.18 -27.46 5.55
C GLU A 116 -33.86 -28.22 5.41
N TRP A 117 -33.51 -28.98 6.46
CA TRP A 117 -32.32 -29.81 6.46
C TRP A 117 -32.61 -31.18 5.87
N CYS A 118 -31.77 -31.65 4.96
CA CYS A 118 -31.94 -32.93 4.28
C CYS A 118 -30.66 -33.80 4.37
N ASP A 119 -30.79 -35.03 4.85
CA ASP A 119 -29.79 -36.10 4.65
C ASP A 119 -30.25 -37.02 3.53
N ARG A 120 -29.45 -37.17 2.46
CA ARG A 120 -29.73 -38.08 1.32
C ARG A 120 -31.16 -37.97 0.75
N GLY A 121 -31.73 -36.76 0.76
CA GLY A 121 -33.10 -36.49 0.29
C GLY A 121 -34.22 -36.75 1.31
N ARG A 122 -33.91 -37.05 2.58
CA ARG A 122 -34.86 -37.16 3.68
C ARG A 122 -34.72 -35.95 4.62
N ARG A 123 -35.84 -35.31 4.93
CA ARG A 123 -35.90 -34.19 5.89
C ARG A 123 -35.47 -34.65 7.30
N VAL A 124 -34.65 -33.82 7.94
CA VAL A 124 -34.20 -33.96 9.33
C VAL A 124 -34.41 -32.64 10.09
N LEU A 125 -34.42 -32.69 11.43
CA LEU A 125 -34.62 -31.53 12.30
C LEU A 125 -33.48 -31.41 13.33
N PRO A 126 -32.28 -30.98 12.91
CA PRO A 126 -31.16 -30.70 13.80
C PRO A 126 -31.36 -29.39 14.59
N HIS A 127 -30.65 -29.24 15.71
CA HIS A 127 -30.73 -28.06 16.58
C HIS A 127 -29.54 -27.12 16.34
N ARG A 128 -29.77 -25.92 15.79
CA ARG A 128 -28.72 -24.90 15.59
C ARG A 128 -28.49 -24.05 16.85
N LYS A 129 -27.26 -23.59 17.05
CA LYS A 129 -26.92 -22.44 17.89
C LYS A 129 -25.70 -21.75 17.26
N GLY A 130 -25.89 -20.56 16.67
CA GLY A 130 -24.84 -19.87 15.93
C GLY A 130 -24.18 -20.75 14.87
N ALA A 131 -22.84 -20.76 14.85
CA ALA A 131 -22.02 -21.56 13.93
C ALA A 131 -22.13 -23.10 14.09
N ILE A 132 -22.78 -23.62 15.15
CA ILE A 132 -22.80 -25.05 15.47
C ILE A 132 -24.21 -25.64 15.32
N LEU A 133 -24.28 -26.83 14.72
CA LEU A 133 -25.49 -27.59 14.44
C LEU A 133 -25.40 -28.97 15.10
N THR A 134 -26.29 -29.26 16.04
CA THR A 134 -26.35 -30.58 16.69
C THR A 134 -27.20 -31.54 15.84
N THR A 135 -26.58 -32.60 15.33
CA THR A 135 -27.24 -33.68 14.57
C THR A 135 -27.25 -34.99 15.37
N ALA A 136 -27.86 -36.04 14.82
CA ALA A 136 -27.85 -37.38 15.42
C ALA A 136 -26.43 -38.01 15.51
N GLU A 137 -25.47 -37.51 14.75
CA GLU A 137 -24.05 -37.91 14.82
C GLU A 137 -23.21 -37.03 15.78
N GLY A 138 -23.87 -36.13 16.52
CA GLY A 138 -23.23 -35.15 17.40
C GLY A 138 -23.14 -33.75 16.78
N PRO A 139 -22.33 -32.85 17.36
CA PRO A 139 -22.17 -31.49 16.86
C PRO A 139 -21.41 -31.46 15.51
N ARG A 140 -21.84 -30.58 14.62
CA ARG A 140 -21.22 -30.24 13.34
C ARG A 140 -21.11 -28.72 13.23
N ARG A 141 -20.13 -28.22 12.47
CA ARG A 141 -19.89 -26.80 12.22
C ARG A 141 -20.49 -26.39 10.88
N LEU A 142 -21.09 -25.21 10.81
CA LEU A 142 -21.56 -24.62 9.55
C LEU A 142 -20.36 -23.96 8.86
N PRO A 143 -20.15 -24.14 7.54
CA PRO A 143 -19.22 -23.30 6.79
C PRO A 143 -19.78 -21.88 6.69
N LEU A 144 -18.91 -20.86 6.59
CA LEU A 144 -19.28 -19.43 6.61
C LEU A 144 -20.51 -19.10 5.74
N TRP A 145 -20.45 -19.44 4.46
CA TRP A 145 -21.54 -19.19 3.51
C TRP A 145 -22.90 -19.78 3.94
N MET A 146 -22.89 -20.94 4.60
CA MET A 146 -24.11 -21.60 5.06
C MET A 146 -24.62 -20.95 6.36
N LEU A 147 -23.72 -20.50 7.24
CA LEU A 147 -24.10 -19.70 8.41
C LEU A 147 -24.75 -18.38 7.97
N GLU A 148 -24.11 -17.65 7.07
CA GLU A 148 -24.62 -16.39 6.51
C GLU A 148 -25.98 -16.57 5.83
N ALA A 149 -26.14 -17.63 5.02
CA ALA A 149 -27.41 -17.96 4.38
C ALA A 149 -28.51 -18.30 5.41
N ILE A 150 -28.20 -19.05 6.46
CA ILE A 150 -29.18 -19.40 7.50
C ILE A 150 -29.55 -18.20 8.36
N GLU A 151 -28.59 -17.35 8.73
CA GLU A 151 -28.88 -16.16 9.55
C GLU A 151 -29.60 -15.07 8.75
N ALA A 152 -29.35 -14.98 7.44
CA ALA A 152 -30.19 -14.22 6.51
C ALA A 152 -31.62 -14.81 6.41
N ALA A 153 -31.79 -16.13 6.42
CA ALA A 153 -33.11 -16.78 6.34
C ALA A 153 -33.91 -16.74 7.67
N GLU A 154 -33.27 -16.91 8.82
CA GLU A 154 -33.92 -16.79 10.15
C GLU A 154 -34.35 -15.34 10.43
N GLY A 155 -33.62 -14.36 9.87
CA GLY A 155 -34.02 -12.94 9.83
C GLY A 155 -35.25 -12.64 8.96
N LEU A 156 -35.83 -13.64 8.27
CA LEU A 156 -37.06 -13.55 7.48
C LEU A 156 -38.25 -14.24 8.18
N THR A 157 -38.35 -14.03 9.50
CA THR A 157 -39.42 -14.58 10.33
C THR A 157 -40.70 -13.75 10.23
N ALA A 158 -41.83 -14.44 9.99
CA ALA A 158 -43.10 -13.81 9.63
C ALA A 158 -43.64 -12.88 10.75
N GLY A 159 -43.87 -11.61 10.38
CA GLY A 159 -44.39 -10.57 11.29
C GLY A 159 -43.34 -9.60 11.85
N THR A 160 -42.04 -9.86 11.68
CA THR A 160 -40.95 -9.02 12.21
C THR A 160 -40.00 -8.53 11.13
N GLY A 161 -40.48 -7.63 10.27
CA GLY A 161 -39.66 -6.97 9.25
C GLY A 161 -40.43 -5.86 8.53
N SER A 162 -39.71 -4.81 8.10
CA SER A 162 -40.22 -3.87 7.10
C SER A 162 -40.12 -4.48 5.69
N GLU A 163 -40.72 -3.82 4.68
CA GLU A 163 -40.54 -4.22 3.28
C GLU A 163 -39.04 -4.24 2.93
N GLU A 164 -38.24 -3.29 3.45
CA GLU A 164 -36.79 -3.26 3.26
C GLU A 164 -36.06 -4.46 3.88
N ALA A 165 -36.38 -4.81 5.13
CA ALA A 165 -35.71 -5.89 5.85
C ALA A 165 -35.85 -7.24 5.11
N HIS A 166 -37.03 -7.50 4.54
CA HIS A 166 -37.30 -8.71 3.79
C HIS A 166 -36.42 -8.85 2.52
N TRP A 167 -36.00 -7.74 1.92
CA TRP A 167 -35.17 -7.74 0.73
C TRP A 167 -33.66 -7.70 1.05
N ALA A 168 -33.25 -6.93 2.06
CA ALA A 168 -31.84 -6.86 2.48
C ALA A 168 -31.34 -8.18 3.08
N ALA A 169 -32.22 -8.98 3.68
CA ALA A 169 -31.92 -10.36 4.05
C ALA A 169 -31.87 -11.29 2.82
N LEU A 170 -32.82 -11.18 1.89
CA LEU A 170 -32.87 -12.02 0.67
C LEU A 170 -31.66 -11.79 -0.27
N ALA A 171 -31.08 -10.58 -0.26
CA ALA A 171 -29.85 -10.27 -0.98
C ALA A 171 -28.60 -10.87 -0.33
N ARG A 172 -28.44 -10.73 1.00
CA ARG A 172 -27.36 -11.38 1.74
C ARG A 172 -27.44 -12.91 1.60
N PHE A 173 -28.66 -13.46 1.64
CA PHE A 173 -28.93 -14.86 1.31
C PHE A 173 -28.45 -15.23 -0.10
N ARG A 174 -28.75 -14.44 -1.14
CA ARG A 174 -28.23 -14.71 -2.50
C ARG A 174 -26.72 -14.54 -2.63
N ALA A 175 -26.11 -13.56 -1.97
CA ALA A 175 -24.67 -13.31 -2.00
C ALA A 175 -23.86 -14.43 -1.31
N ALA A 176 -24.42 -15.03 -0.26
CA ALA A 176 -23.87 -16.19 0.43
C ALA A 176 -24.05 -17.52 -0.34
N LEU A 177 -24.58 -17.50 -1.56
CA LEU A 177 -24.83 -18.69 -2.39
C LEU A 177 -24.13 -18.65 -3.76
N ASP A 178 -23.18 -17.73 -3.97
CA ASP A 178 -22.44 -17.59 -5.23
C ASP A 178 -20.92 -17.92 -5.06
N PRO A 179 -20.51 -19.19 -5.27
CA PRO A 179 -19.16 -19.68 -4.93
C PRO A 179 -18.13 -19.37 -6.02
N ALA A 180 -17.69 -18.11 -6.09
CA ALA A 180 -16.72 -17.63 -7.09
C ALA A 180 -15.31 -17.32 -6.54
N ILE A 181 -15.03 -17.59 -5.26
CA ILE A 181 -13.73 -17.38 -4.60
C ILE A 181 -13.42 -18.59 -3.70
N GLY A 182 -12.19 -19.13 -3.77
CA GLY A 182 -11.70 -20.21 -2.91
C GLY A 182 -11.77 -21.61 -3.53
N SER A 183 -10.68 -22.04 -4.17
CA SER A 183 -10.55 -23.42 -4.68
C SER A 183 -10.17 -24.40 -3.57
N GLY A 184 -11.10 -25.26 -3.16
CA GLY A 184 -10.86 -26.37 -2.23
C GLY A 184 -11.96 -27.43 -2.34
N ASP A 185 -11.57 -28.70 -2.51
CA ASP A 185 -12.53 -29.78 -2.77
C ASP A 185 -13.36 -30.13 -1.53
N THR A 186 -14.65 -29.77 -1.53
CA THR A 186 -15.61 -30.17 -0.51
C THR A 186 -16.95 -30.61 -1.11
N ALA A 187 -17.02 -31.86 -1.58
CA ALA A 187 -18.26 -32.56 -1.93
C ALA A 187 -19.24 -32.80 -0.73
N ALA A 188 -19.03 -32.12 0.40
CA ALA A 188 -19.68 -32.35 1.69
C ALA A 188 -21.04 -31.65 1.84
N ALA A 189 -21.22 -30.47 1.24
CA ALA A 189 -22.47 -29.70 1.33
C ALA A 189 -23.15 -29.62 -0.04
N ARG A 190 -24.49 -29.64 -0.03
CA ARG A 190 -25.32 -29.49 -1.24
C ARG A 190 -26.45 -28.51 -0.96
N LEU A 191 -26.92 -27.87 -2.02
CA LEU A 191 -27.93 -26.82 -1.99
C LEU A 191 -29.10 -27.22 -2.90
N ALA A 192 -30.33 -27.02 -2.45
CA ALA A 192 -31.54 -27.23 -3.25
C ALA A 192 -32.44 -25.99 -3.22
N ILE A 193 -32.78 -25.49 -4.41
CA ILE A 193 -33.53 -24.24 -4.63
C ILE A 193 -34.72 -24.49 -5.56
N THR A 194 -35.89 -23.97 -5.19
CA THR A 194 -37.14 -24.05 -5.98
C THR A 194 -37.18 -23.07 -7.15
N ASP A 195 -38.02 -23.35 -8.15
CA ASP A 195 -38.01 -22.62 -9.44
C ASP A 195 -38.34 -21.12 -9.30
N PHE A 196 -39.08 -20.70 -8.26
CA PHE A 196 -39.33 -19.28 -7.97
C PHE A 196 -38.03 -18.52 -7.66
N LEU A 197 -37.15 -19.10 -6.84
CA LEU A 197 -35.88 -18.49 -6.46
C LEU A 197 -34.85 -18.53 -7.59
N ARG A 198 -34.98 -19.45 -8.58
CA ARG A 198 -34.16 -19.44 -9.80
C ARG A 198 -34.46 -18.25 -10.72
N GLY A 199 -35.69 -17.73 -10.69
CA GLY A 199 -36.12 -16.57 -11.48
C GLY A 199 -35.95 -15.22 -10.78
N LEU A 200 -35.30 -15.17 -9.61
CA LEU A 200 -35.20 -13.98 -8.78
C LEU A 200 -33.80 -13.34 -8.87
N GLU A 201 -33.69 -12.22 -9.60
CA GLU A 201 -32.47 -11.41 -9.67
C GLU A 201 -32.42 -10.43 -8.49
N VAL A 202 -31.34 -10.48 -7.69
CA VAL A 202 -31.11 -9.55 -6.60
C VAL A 202 -29.66 -9.07 -6.67
N ARG A 203 -29.48 -7.76 -6.83
CA ARG A 203 -28.17 -7.09 -6.84
C ARG A 203 -27.90 -6.45 -5.48
N LEU A 204 -26.63 -6.27 -5.12
CA LEU A 204 -26.19 -5.63 -3.88
C LEU A 204 -25.52 -4.28 -4.22
N ALA A 205 -25.66 -3.28 -3.36
CA ALA A 205 -24.80 -2.10 -3.37
C ALA A 205 -24.19 -1.85 -1.98
N ASP A 206 -22.87 -1.69 -1.95
CA ASP A 206 -22.06 -1.43 -0.75
C ASP A 206 -21.49 0.00 -0.72
N SER A 207 -21.66 0.74 -1.81
CA SER A 207 -21.09 2.07 -2.01
C SER A 207 -21.91 2.88 -3.02
N PHE A 208 -21.81 4.21 -2.95
CA PHE A 208 -22.64 5.13 -3.74
C PHE A 208 -21.85 6.29 -4.34
N GLY A 209 -22.13 6.62 -5.59
CA GLY A 209 -21.69 7.85 -6.25
C GLY A 209 -22.81 8.87 -6.42
N LEU A 210 -22.45 10.05 -6.91
CA LEU A 210 -23.36 11.17 -7.16
C LEU A 210 -23.22 11.69 -8.58
N GLU A 211 -24.35 11.92 -9.24
CA GLU A 211 -24.45 12.46 -10.59
C GLU A 211 -25.17 13.82 -10.56
N PRO A 212 -24.46 14.97 -10.60
CA PRO A 212 -25.08 16.29 -10.58
C PRO A 212 -25.81 16.59 -11.91
N ARG A 213 -27.13 16.79 -11.84
CA ARG A 213 -27.94 17.34 -12.94
C ARG A 213 -27.93 18.86 -12.98
N SER A 214 -27.70 19.52 -11.84
CA SER A 214 -27.56 20.98 -11.72
C SER A 214 -26.76 21.36 -10.46
N ASP A 215 -26.68 22.66 -10.15
CA ASP A 215 -26.08 23.17 -8.90
C ASP A 215 -26.84 22.76 -7.62
N THR A 216 -28.03 22.19 -7.79
CA THR A 216 -29.00 21.90 -6.72
C THR A 216 -29.71 20.56 -6.91
N GLU A 217 -29.56 19.88 -8.04
CA GLU A 217 -30.19 18.58 -8.34
C GLU A 217 -29.15 17.54 -8.72
N PHE A 218 -29.34 16.33 -8.24
CA PHE A 218 -28.44 15.20 -8.47
C PHE A 218 -29.20 13.88 -8.37
N ASP A 219 -28.61 12.83 -8.93
CA ASP A 219 -28.98 11.45 -8.65
C ASP A 219 -27.89 10.70 -7.88
N VAL A 220 -28.29 9.55 -7.36
CA VAL A 220 -27.42 8.59 -6.67
C VAL A 220 -27.18 7.41 -7.61
N LEU A 221 -25.92 6.97 -7.69
CA LEU A 221 -25.50 5.82 -8.48
C LEU A 221 -25.03 4.69 -7.52
N PRO A 222 -25.62 3.47 -7.57
CA PRO A 222 -25.22 2.35 -6.72
C PRO A 222 -24.04 1.57 -7.31
N PHE A 223 -23.11 1.12 -6.46
CA PHE A 223 -21.93 0.33 -6.84
C PHE A 223 -21.72 -0.89 -5.92
N ASP A 224 -21.05 -1.90 -6.45
CA ASP A 224 -20.52 -3.08 -5.74
C ASP A 224 -18.99 -3.09 -5.88
N ARG A 225 -18.26 -2.89 -4.78
CA ARG A 225 -16.80 -2.81 -4.80
C ARG A 225 -16.14 -4.13 -5.22
N ARG A 226 -16.81 -5.27 -5.11
CA ARG A 226 -16.28 -6.58 -5.55
C ARG A 226 -16.09 -6.66 -7.08
N LYS A 227 -16.78 -5.79 -7.83
CA LYS A 227 -16.58 -5.61 -9.28
C LYS A 227 -15.49 -4.58 -9.57
N LEU A 228 -15.47 -3.47 -8.80
CA LEU A 228 -14.47 -2.41 -8.95
C LEU A 228 -13.03 -2.90 -8.66
N THR A 229 -12.83 -3.83 -7.72
CA THR A 229 -11.49 -4.37 -7.38
C THR A 229 -10.91 -5.36 -8.41
N ARG A 230 -11.37 -5.34 -9.66
CA ARG A 230 -10.95 -6.26 -10.73
C ARG A 230 -10.27 -5.58 -11.92
N GLU A 231 -10.26 -4.25 -11.93
CA GLU A 231 -9.53 -3.38 -12.86
C GLU A 231 -8.68 -2.42 -12.00
N ASP A 232 -7.66 -1.77 -12.60
CA ASP A 232 -6.61 -1.06 -11.83
C ASP A 232 -7.15 0.05 -10.91
N GLU A 233 -6.49 0.26 -9.76
CA GLU A 233 -6.87 1.28 -8.74
C GLU A 233 -6.81 2.75 -9.24
N ASP A 234 -6.33 2.98 -10.47
CA ASP A 234 -6.29 4.28 -11.17
C ASP A 234 -7.33 4.39 -12.34
N ALA A 235 -8.21 3.39 -12.52
CA ALA A 235 -9.19 3.37 -13.61
C ALA A 235 -10.29 4.44 -13.46
N ILE A 236 -10.81 4.91 -14.60
CA ILE A 236 -11.85 5.95 -14.67
C ILE A 236 -13.22 5.28 -14.66
N ILE A 237 -13.99 5.49 -13.59
CA ILE A 237 -15.35 4.96 -13.45
C ILE A 237 -16.32 5.82 -14.29
N GLU A 238 -17.05 5.17 -15.20
CA GLU A 238 -18.05 5.76 -16.10
C GLU A 238 -19.45 5.22 -15.80
N GLU A 239 -20.50 5.68 -16.50
CA GLU A 239 -21.89 5.31 -16.19
C GLU A 239 -22.14 3.78 -16.32
N ASP A 240 -21.48 3.13 -17.29
CA ASP A 240 -21.58 1.68 -17.53
C ASP A 240 -20.93 0.82 -16.42
N THR A 241 -20.19 1.41 -15.47
CA THR A 241 -19.63 0.69 -14.30
C THR A 241 -20.54 0.72 -13.06
N ALA A 242 -21.73 1.33 -13.13
CA ALA A 242 -22.73 1.30 -12.06
C ALA A 242 -23.47 -0.06 -11.98
N GLU A 243 -23.90 -0.46 -10.78
CA GLU A 243 -24.59 -1.75 -10.58
C GLU A 243 -25.97 -1.81 -11.25
N LEU A 244 -26.56 -0.65 -11.55
CA LEU A 244 -27.78 -0.48 -12.31
C LEU A 244 -27.55 0.49 -13.46
N THR A 245 -27.99 0.11 -14.65
CA THR A 245 -27.99 0.97 -15.85
C THR A 245 -29.41 1.10 -16.43
N GLY A 246 -29.64 2.14 -17.23
CA GLY A 246 -30.89 2.34 -17.99
C GLY A 246 -32.18 2.29 -17.16
N GLY A 247 -33.12 1.43 -17.57
CA GLY A 247 -34.47 1.38 -17.00
C GLY A 247 -34.54 0.97 -15.52
N ASP A 248 -33.60 0.16 -15.05
CA ASP A 248 -33.55 -0.27 -13.65
C ASP A 248 -32.98 0.83 -12.74
N LEU A 249 -31.97 1.56 -13.22
CA LEU A 249 -31.43 2.75 -12.54
C LEU A 249 -32.53 3.81 -12.35
N ALA A 250 -33.32 4.06 -13.39
CA ALA A 250 -34.47 4.97 -13.31
C ALA A 250 -35.54 4.50 -12.30
N ALA A 251 -35.79 3.19 -12.19
CA ALA A 251 -36.74 2.62 -11.22
C ALA A 251 -36.25 2.77 -9.76
N PHE A 252 -34.94 2.60 -9.54
CA PHE A 252 -34.25 2.91 -8.28
C PHE A 252 -34.36 4.40 -7.93
N GLN A 253 -33.87 5.30 -8.79
CA GLN A 253 -33.86 6.75 -8.59
C GLN A 253 -35.28 7.30 -8.31
N ALA A 254 -36.28 6.89 -9.09
CA ALA A 254 -37.67 7.30 -8.87
C ALA A 254 -38.24 6.82 -7.52
N THR A 255 -37.83 5.64 -7.05
CA THR A 255 -38.27 5.10 -5.76
C THR A 255 -37.52 5.73 -4.58
N LEU A 256 -36.22 6.01 -4.72
CA LEU A 256 -35.40 6.78 -3.78
C LEU A 256 -36.00 8.18 -3.56
N ARG A 257 -36.25 8.93 -4.63
CA ARG A 257 -36.90 10.26 -4.57
C ARG A 257 -38.26 10.19 -3.85
N ARG A 258 -39.11 9.19 -4.19
CA ARG A 258 -40.49 9.06 -3.67
C ARG A 258 -40.62 8.50 -2.25
N ARG A 259 -39.86 7.48 -1.85
CA ARG A 259 -39.95 6.84 -0.52
C ARG A 259 -38.82 7.29 0.41
N GLY A 260 -37.58 7.25 -0.07
CA GLY A 260 -36.38 7.67 0.64
C GLY A 260 -35.28 6.63 0.55
N ALA A 261 -34.30 6.70 1.45
CA ALA A 261 -33.37 5.61 1.72
C ALA A 261 -34.14 4.38 2.22
N LEU A 262 -33.93 3.25 1.57
CA LEU A 262 -34.53 1.95 1.88
C LEU A 262 -33.40 0.93 1.86
N GLY A 263 -33.47 -0.10 2.71
CA GLY A 263 -32.59 -1.27 2.62
C GLY A 263 -32.73 -2.05 1.30
N ALA A 264 -33.77 -1.78 0.50
CA ALA A 264 -33.91 -2.33 -0.85
C ALA A 264 -34.93 -1.58 -1.74
N TYR A 265 -34.82 -1.84 -3.04
CA TYR A 265 -35.61 -1.24 -4.11
C TYR A 265 -36.07 -2.29 -5.11
N ARG A 266 -37.33 -2.19 -5.53
CA ARG A 266 -37.90 -3.03 -6.58
C ARG A 266 -37.67 -2.39 -7.95
N LEU A 267 -37.01 -3.13 -8.83
CA LEU A 267 -36.66 -2.69 -10.19
C LEU A 267 -37.69 -3.17 -11.21
N GLY A 268 -38.18 -4.41 -11.06
CA GLY A 268 -39.20 -4.98 -11.95
C GLY A 268 -39.95 -6.20 -11.38
N PRO A 269 -40.56 -7.02 -12.26
CA PRO A 269 -40.96 -8.38 -11.93
C PRO A 269 -39.70 -9.23 -11.68
N GLY A 270 -39.57 -9.83 -10.50
CA GLY A 270 -38.43 -10.71 -10.17
C GLY A 270 -37.07 -10.04 -9.99
N ARG A 271 -36.94 -8.70 -10.11
CA ARG A 271 -35.64 -7.99 -10.10
C ARG A 271 -35.57 -6.87 -9.06
N TYR A 272 -34.52 -6.89 -8.24
CA TYR A 272 -34.37 -6.06 -7.04
C TYR A 272 -32.92 -5.60 -6.80
N LEU A 273 -32.75 -4.44 -6.16
CA LEU A 273 -31.49 -3.97 -5.59
C LEU A 273 -31.63 -3.96 -4.06
N ALA A 274 -30.64 -4.44 -3.33
CA ALA A 274 -30.54 -4.30 -1.87
C ALA A 274 -29.28 -3.55 -1.46
N ILE A 275 -29.35 -2.91 -0.31
CA ILE A 275 -28.32 -2.01 0.21
C ILE A 275 -27.65 -2.66 1.42
N ASP A 276 -26.31 -2.60 1.48
CA ASP A 276 -25.58 -3.09 2.65
C ASP A 276 -25.89 -2.25 3.92
N PRO A 277 -26.09 -2.86 5.11
CA PRO A 277 -26.39 -2.14 6.35
C PRO A 277 -25.32 -1.13 6.81
N GLY A 278 -24.07 -1.32 6.40
CA GLY A 278 -22.95 -0.39 6.60
C GLY A 278 -22.88 0.74 5.58
N ALA A 279 -23.45 0.53 4.38
CA ALA A 279 -23.59 1.55 3.33
C ALA A 279 -24.84 2.44 3.49
N LEU A 280 -25.87 1.94 4.18
CA LEU A 280 -27.11 2.65 4.47
C LEU A 280 -26.93 4.09 5.02
N PRO A 281 -25.97 4.39 5.93
CA PRO A 281 -25.67 5.76 6.37
C PRO A 281 -25.39 6.77 5.25
N ALA A 282 -24.71 6.35 4.18
CA ALA A 282 -24.44 7.22 3.04
C ALA A 282 -25.73 7.49 2.23
N LEU A 283 -26.52 6.45 2.00
CA LEU A 283 -27.80 6.56 1.28
C LEU A 283 -28.85 7.36 2.05
N GLU A 284 -28.89 7.24 3.39
CA GLU A 284 -29.71 8.07 4.28
C GLU A 284 -29.41 9.56 4.04
N VAL A 285 -28.14 9.97 4.17
CA VAL A 285 -27.72 11.36 3.95
C VAL A 285 -28.03 11.84 2.53
N MET A 286 -27.72 11.03 1.51
CA MET A 286 -28.06 11.37 0.12
C MET A 286 -29.57 11.55 -0.07
N SER A 287 -30.40 10.66 0.49
CA SER A 287 -31.86 10.73 0.40
C SER A 287 -32.46 11.91 1.17
N GLU A 288 -31.91 12.28 2.32
CA GLU A 288 -32.29 13.48 3.06
C GLU A 288 -31.99 14.72 2.21
N MET A 289 -30.80 14.78 1.62
CA MET A 289 -30.37 15.91 0.82
C MET A 289 -31.16 16.03 -0.49
N VAL A 290 -31.50 14.95 -1.21
CA VAL A 290 -32.43 14.96 -2.36
C VAL A 290 -33.76 15.68 -2.04
N ARG A 291 -34.19 15.66 -0.78
CA ARG A 291 -35.45 16.27 -0.29
C ARG A 291 -35.27 17.64 0.37
N ALA A 292 -34.04 18.07 0.60
CA ALA A 292 -33.74 19.27 1.35
C ALA A 292 -33.95 20.56 0.53
N SER A 293 -33.82 21.70 1.21
CA SER A 293 -33.84 23.03 0.57
C SER A 293 -32.77 23.12 -0.52
N ALA A 294 -32.98 24.01 -1.50
CA ALA A 294 -31.99 24.25 -2.56
C ALA A 294 -30.62 24.67 -1.98
N GLU A 295 -30.62 25.43 -0.89
CA GLU A 295 -29.39 25.82 -0.17
C GLU A 295 -28.67 24.61 0.43
N SER A 296 -29.38 23.75 1.17
CA SER A 296 -28.83 22.52 1.74
C SER A 296 -28.33 21.53 0.68
N ARG A 297 -29.03 21.43 -0.47
CA ARG A 297 -28.59 20.60 -1.62
C ARG A 297 -27.30 21.12 -2.23
N ARG A 298 -27.20 22.44 -2.44
CA ARG A 298 -25.99 23.09 -2.97
C ARG A 298 -24.80 22.94 -2.01
N ASP A 299 -25.02 22.94 -0.71
CA ASP A 299 -23.95 22.74 0.29
C ASP A 299 -23.55 21.27 0.47
N PHE A 300 -24.48 20.33 0.33
CA PHE A 300 -24.16 18.90 0.28
C PHE A 300 -23.29 18.56 -0.94
N LEU A 301 -23.66 19.06 -2.13
CA LEU A 301 -22.91 18.79 -3.37
C LEU A 301 -21.46 19.28 -3.33
N LYS A 302 -21.15 20.34 -2.56
CA LYS A 302 -19.76 20.82 -2.38
C LYS A 302 -18.88 19.88 -1.56
N ASN A 303 -19.45 19.07 -0.67
CA ASN A 303 -18.69 18.20 0.24
C ASN A 303 -19.55 17.03 0.78
N PRO A 304 -19.93 16.06 -0.07
CA PRO A 304 -20.77 14.94 0.35
C PRO A 304 -20.06 14.07 1.39
N ARG A 305 -18.74 13.87 1.26
CA ARG A 305 -17.91 13.12 2.23
C ARG A 305 -18.09 13.67 3.66
N ALA A 306 -18.03 14.98 3.89
CA ALA A 306 -18.17 15.54 5.25
C ALA A 306 -19.58 15.46 5.87
N ALA A 307 -20.60 15.13 5.07
CA ALA A 307 -21.94 14.80 5.57
C ALA A 307 -22.04 13.29 5.87
N ILE A 308 -21.52 12.45 4.98
CA ILE A 308 -21.47 10.98 5.13
C ILE A 308 -20.61 10.61 6.36
N SER A 309 -19.38 11.12 6.47
CA SER A 309 -18.48 10.86 7.61
C SER A 309 -19.10 11.25 8.96
N ARG A 310 -19.94 12.29 9.00
CA ARG A 310 -20.64 12.71 10.21
C ARG A 310 -21.73 11.72 10.62
N ARG A 311 -22.54 11.24 9.67
CA ARG A 311 -23.55 10.19 9.93
C ARG A 311 -22.89 8.87 10.34
N VAL A 312 -21.73 8.55 9.76
CA VAL A 312 -20.89 7.41 10.17
C VAL A 312 -20.36 7.60 11.59
N GLU A 313 -19.80 8.76 11.93
CA GLU A 313 -19.37 9.10 13.30
C GLU A 313 -20.51 9.01 14.32
N GLU A 314 -21.67 9.60 14.01
CA GLU A 314 -22.88 9.56 14.85
C GLU A 314 -23.29 8.11 15.16
N ARG A 315 -23.26 7.22 14.16
CA ARG A 315 -23.64 5.80 14.27
C ARG A 315 -22.56 4.95 14.96
N LEU A 316 -21.28 5.19 14.71
CA LEU A 316 -20.18 4.53 15.42
C LEU A 316 -20.17 4.91 16.91
N ARG A 317 -20.42 6.18 17.25
CA ARG A 317 -20.55 6.66 18.63
C ARG A 317 -21.78 6.07 19.32
N ALA A 318 -22.93 6.00 18.64
CA ALA A 318 -24.13 5.38 19.18
C ALA A 318 -23.97 3.88 19.49
N ASN A 319 -23.06 3.20 18.77
CA ASN A 319 -22.75 1.78 18.94
C ASN A 319 -21.56 1.52 19.92
N GLY A 320 -20.98 2.54 20.55
CA GLY A 320 -19.81 2.40 21.43
C GLY A 320 -18.49 2.07 20.73
N MET A 321 -18.45 2.07 19.40
CA MET A 321 -17.29 1.66 18.58
C MET A 321 -16.13 2.67 18.59
N LEU A 322 -16.27 3.79 19.29
CA LEU A 322 -15.27 4.85 19.43
C LEU A 322 -14.74 4.99 20.88
N ASP A 323 -15.27 4.21 21.82
CA ASP A 323 -14.95 4.36 23.24
C ASP A 323 -13.56 3.82 23.58
N GLY A 324 -12.75 4.64 24.27
CA GLY A 324 -11.39 4.26 24.70
C GLY A 324 -10.29 4.43 23.64
N LEU A 325 -10.62 4.88 22.43
CA LEU A 325 -9.65 5.27 21.40
C LEU A 325 -9.06 6.68 21.69
N SER A 326 -7.87 6.96 21.14
CA SER A 326 -7.31 8.31 21.06
C SER A 326 -8.07 9.18 20.05
N ASP A 327 -7.92 10.51 20.10
CA ASP A 327 -8.48 11.42 19.09
C ASP A 327 -8.02 11.01 17.66
N GLU A 328 -6.77 10.54 17.55
CA GLU A 328 -6.19 9.95 16.34
C GLU A 328 -6.88 8.63 15.92
N GLY A 329 -7.08 7.70 16.86
CA GLY A 329 -7.73 6.42 16.59
C GLY A 329 -9.21 6.55 16.23
N ILE A 330 -9.90 7.55 16.81
CA ILE A 330 -11.28 7.93 16.44
C ILE A 330 -11.30 8.44 14.98
N ALA A 331 -10.37 9.31 14.61
CA ALA A 331 -10.28 9.82 13.23
C ALA A 331 -9.98 8.69 12.22
N GLU A 332 -9.03 7.80 12.52
CA GLU A 332 -8.68 6.64 11.69
C GLU A 332 -9.88 5.67 11.53
N ALA A 333 -10.63 5.41 12.60
CA ALA A 333 -11.83 4.57 12.56
C ALA A 333 -12.95 5.17 11.69
N ILE A 334 -13.19 6.49 11.81
CA ILE A 334 -14.18 7.20 10.98
C ILE A 334 -13.74 7.24 9.52
N GLU A 335 -12.46 7.51 9.24
CA GLU A 335 -11.92 7.55 7.87
C GLU A 335 -12.01 6.18 7.20
N ARG A 336 -11.56 5.12 7.88
CA ARG A 336 -11.65 3.72 7.41
C ARG A 336 -13.09 3.28 7.14
N ALA A 337 -14.06 3.79 7.90
CA ALA A 337 -15.48 3.47 7.73
C ALA A 337 -16.20 4.34 6.68
N ALA A 338 -15.78 5.60 6.47
CA ALA A 338 -16.48 6.54 5.59
C ALA A 338 -15.88 6.65 4.18
N VAL A 339 -14.57 6.47 4.02
CA VAL A 339 -13.90 6.45 2.69
C VAL A 339 -14.47 5.38 1.74
N PRO A 340 -14.73 4.11 2.14
CA PRO A 340 -15.18 3.09 1.19
C PRO A 340 -16.61 3.30 0.66
N LEU A 341 -17.46 4.07 1.36
CA LEU A 341 -18.88 4.19 1.06
C LEU A 341 -19.21 5.16 -0.09
N PHE A 342 -18.23 5.95 -0.56
CA PHE A 342 -18.45 7.03 -1.53
C PHE A 342 -17.53 6.93 -2.76
N VAL A 343 -18.13 6.77 -3.94
CA VAL A 343 -17.47 6.65 -5.24
C VAL A 343 -17.54 7.98 -6.00
N GLU A 344 -16.40 8.50 -6.49
CA GLU A 344 -16.34 9.78 -7.20
C GLU A 344 -16.55 9.61 -8.71
N THR A 345 -17.81 9.68 -9.15
CA THR A 345 -18.20 9.67 -10.57
C THR A 345 -17.91 11.00 -11.28
N ARG A 346 -17.47 10.92 -12.55
CA ARG A 346 -17.06 12.09 -13.34
C ARG A 346 -18.26 12.86 -13.94
N ALA A 347 -18.65 13.96 -13.30
CA ALA A 347 -19.40 15.03 -13.97
C ALA A 347 -19.09 16.42 -13.37
N TYR A 348 -19.33 17.44 -14.20
CA TYR A 348 -19.39 18.87 -13.86
C TYR A 348 -18.07 19.61 -13.56
N ALA A 349 -17.46 20.20 -14.59
CA ALA A 349 -16.46 21.29 -14.45
C ALA A 349 -16.40 22.20 -15.70
N GLU A 350 -16.88 23.44 -15.57
CA GLU A 350 -16.71 24.60 -16.48
C GLU A 350 -16.89 25.89 -15.64
N ARG A 351 -16.29 27.07 -15.88
CA ARG A 351 -15.24 27.62 -16.79
C ARG A 351 -14.96 29.08 -16.31
N VAL A 352 -13.79 29.73 -16.27
CA VAL A 352 -12.32 29.43 -16.20
C VAL A 352 -11.67 30.68 -15.51
N LEU A 353 -10.48 31.14 -15.91
CA LEU A 353 -9.81 32.44 -15.66
C LEU A 353 -9.30 32.74 -14.24
N GLY A 354 -9.88 32.14 -13.21
CA GLY A 354 -9.22 31.94 -11.92
C GLY A 354 -8.48 30.59 -11.87
N VAL A 355 -8.05 30.21 -10.67
CA VAL A 355 -7.42 28.93 -10.26
C VAL A 355 -7.60 27.82 -11.30
N THR A 356 -6.51 27.44 -11.96
CA THR A 356 -6.55 26.56 -13.13
C THR A 356 -6.88 25.11 -12.78
N PRO A 357 -7.57 24.37 -13.66
CA PRO A 357 -7.66 22.92 -13.54
C PRO A 357 -6.29 22.26 -13.72
N PHE A 358 -6.01 21.24 -12.92
CA PHE A 358 -4.85 20.39 -13.14
C PHE A 358 -5.07 19.50 -14.37
N VAL A 359 -4.47 19.90 -15.49
CA VAL A 359 -4.23 19.01 -16.63
C VAL A 359 -2.83 18.42 -16.47
N ALA A 360 -2.73 17.10 -16.43
CA ALA A 360 -1.44 16.43 -16.42
C ALA A 360 -0.67 16.78 -17.72
N PRO A 361 0.51 17.39 -17.64
CA PRO A 361 1.20 17.93 -18.81
C PRO A 361 1.75 16.81 -19.71
N THR A 362 1.75 17.05 -21.02
CA THR A 362 2.34 16.14 -22.01
C THR A 362 3.84 16.03 -21.82
N LEU A 363 4.29 14.94 -21.21
CA LEU A 363 5.73 14.64 -21.08
C LEU A 363 6.28 14.05 -22.39
N PRO A 364 7.54 14.37 -22.77
CA PRO A 364 8.17 13.79 -23.95
C PRO A 364 8.40 12.26 -23.80
N PRO A 365 8.69 11.54 -24.91
CA PRO A 365 9.02 10.11 -24.88
C PRO A 365 10.14 9.79 -23.87
N GLY A 366 10.01 8.66 -23.17
CA GLY A 366 10.94 8.24 -22.11
C GLY A 366 10.89 9.04 -20.81
N ALA A 367 10.25 10.21 -20.76
CA ALA A 367 10.18 11.03 -19.54
C ALA A 367 9.05 10.63 -18.58
N ARG A 368 8.03 9.92 -19.10
CA ARG A 368 7.01 9.25 -18.29
C ARG A 368 7.69 8.14 -17.48
N PRO A 369 7.42 8.00 -16.16
CA PRO A 369 7.74 6.78 -15.44
C PRO A 369 7.12 5.57 -16.15
N ALA A 370 7.79 4.42 -16.15
CA ALA A 370 7.32 3.24 -16.85
C ALA A 370 5.97 2.75 -16.31
N THR A 371 4.91 2.96 -17.09
CA THR A 371 3.56 2.42 -16.82
C THR A 371 3.43 1.06 -17.49
N THR A 372 3.11 0.02 -16.72
CA THR A 372 3.13 -1.41 -17.07
C THR A 372 2.06 -1.87 -18.09
N TRP A 373 1.63 -1.00 -19.00
CA TRP A 373 0.34 -1.07 -19.69
C TRP A 373 0.38 -1.49 -21.16
N LEU A 374 1.56 -1.76 -21.73
CA LEU A 374 1.67 -2.57 -22.95
C LEU A 374 2.58 -3.78 -22.69
N PRO A 375 2.03 -5.00 -22.67
CA PRO A 375 2.80 -6.20 -22.88
C PRO A 375 3.27 -6.29 -24.35
N GLU A 376 4.53 -6.68 -24.53
CA GLU A 376 4.90 -7.69 -25.53
C GLU A 376 4.74 -7.36 -27.03
N THR A 377 5.01 -6.13 -27.44
CA THR A 377 5.38 -5.85 -28.84
C THR A 377 6.76 -5.18 -28.91
N PRO A 378 7.59 -5.46 -29.94
CA PRO A 378 8.82 -4.70 -30.17
C PRO A 378 8.50 -3.21 -30.41
N ASP A 379 9.32 -2.29 -29.93
CA ASP A 379 8.99 -0.85 -29.94
C ASP A 379 8.69 -0.33 -31.35
N ALA A 380 9.43 -0.77 -32.37
CA ALA A 380 9.20 -0.41 -33.77
C ALA A 380 7.84 -0.91 -34.32
N LEU A 381 7.32 -2.03 -33.81
CA LEU A 381 5.98 -2.54 -34.17
C LEU A 381 4.90 -1.70 -33.47
N ALA A 382 5.11 -1.34 -32.21
CA ALA A 382 4.21 -0.45 -31.46
C ALA A 382 4.15 0.95 -32.09
N GLU A 383 5.27 1.52 -32.52
CA GLU A 383 5.31 2.80 -33.25
C GLU A 383 4.62 2.72 -34.62
N ALA A 384 4.84 1.65 -35.39
CA ALA A 384 4.17 1.46 -36.68
C ALA A 384 2.64 1.36 -36.52
N ILE A 385 2.16 0.52 -35.60
CA ILE A 385 0.74 0.38 -35.26
C ILE A 385 0.16 1.68 -34.69
N ALA A 386 0.96 2.47 -33.97
CA ALA A 386 0.51 3.76 -33.43
C ALA A 386 0.20 4.79 -34.55
N ALA A 387 0.85 4.68 -35.71
CA ALA A 387 0.66 5.56 -36.86
C ALA A 387 -0.48 5.13 -37.81
N TRP A 388 -1.14 4.00 -37.57
CA TRP A 388 -2.21 3.50 -38.43
C TRP A 388 -3.55 4.20 -38.20
N ASP A 389 -4.27 4.46 -39.30
CA ASP A 389 -5.63 5.02 -39.29
C ASP A 389 -6.69 3.95 -38.96
N VAL A 390 -7.92 4.42 -38.72
CA VAL A 390 -9.07 3.58 -38.35
C VAL A 390 -9.33 2.48 -39.38
N GLU A 391 -9.20 2.78 -40.67
CA GLU A 391 -9.48 1.80 -41.73
C GLU A 391 -8.36 0.76 -41.88
N THR A 392 -7.10 1.15 -41.75
CA THR A 392 -5.96 0.22 -41.67
C THR A 392 -6.08 -0.68 -40.44
N LEU A 393 -6.53 -0.14 -39.30
CA LEU A 393 -6.77 -0.92 -38.08
C LEU A 393 -7.92 -1.92 -38.26
N ARG A 394 -9.05 -1.53 -38.88
CA ARG A 394 -10.13 -2.48 -39.23
C ARG A 394 -9.62 -3.62 -40.10
N GLN A 395 -8.83 -3.31 -41.12
CA GLN A 395 -8.28 -4.29 -42.06
C GLN A 395 -7.27 -5.22 -41.37
N ALA A 396 -6.40 -4.70 -40.50
CA ALA A 396 -5.49 -5.49 -39.66
C ALA A 396 -6.25 -6.47 -38.75
N ILE A 397 -7.28 -5.99 -38.03
CA ILE A 397 -8.10 -6.81 -37.13
C ILE A 397 -8.87 -7.88 -37.91
N GLY A 398 -9.44 -7.54 -39.07
CA GLY A 398 -10.15 -8.48 -39.93
C GLY A 398 -9.24 -9.57 -40.48
N ALA A 399 -8.06 -9.21 -40.97
CA ALA A 399 -7.08 -10.16 -41.49
C ALA A 399 -6.53 -11.08 -40.39
N LEU A 400 -6.17 -10.53 -39.21
CA LEU A 400 -5.71 -11.33 -38.07
C LEU A 400 -6.76 -12.31 -37.56
N ARG A 401 -8.05 -11.92 -37.51
CA ARG A 401 -9.13 -12.84 -37.12
C ARG A 401 -9.34 -13.95 -38.16
N ASN A 402 -9.32 -13.62 -39.45
CA ASN A 402 -9.43 -14.62 -40.51
C ASN A 402 -8.24 -15.61 -40.50
N ALA A 403 -7.02 -15.11 -40.31
CA ALA A 403 -5.81 -15.90 -40.21
C ALA A 403 -5.83 -16.85 -39.00
N ARG A 404 -6.28 -16.35 -37.84
CA ARG A 404 -6.49 -17.17 -36.62
C ARG A 404 -7.50 -18.30 -36.87
N ASP A 405 -8.59 -17.99 -37.56
CA ASP A 405 -9.66 -18.96 -37.86
C ASP A 405 -9.27 -19.96 -38.97
N LEU A 406 -8.19 -19.67 -39.73
CA LEU A 406 -7.54 -20.57 -40.68
C LEU A 406 -6.35 -21.36 -40.08
N GLY A 407 -5.74 -20.86 -39.00
CA GLY A 407 -4.60 -21.46 -38.32
C GLY A 407 -3.22 -20.94 -38.77
N ASP A 408 -3.15 -19.78 -39.42
CA ASP A 408 -1.89 -19.14 -39.83
C ASP A 408 -1.21 -18.42 -38.65
N GLU A 409 0.13 -18.42 -38.59
CA GLU A 409 0.90 -17.85 -37.46
C GLU A 409 1.19 -16.34 -37.62
N THR A 410 1.21 -15.81 -38.85
CA THR A 410 1.56 -14.40 -39.16
C THR A 410 0.75 -13.84 -40.33
N VAL A 411 0.49 -12.52 -40.30
CA VAL A 411 -0.19 -11.77 -41.37
C VAL A 411 0.65 -10.55 -41.75
N THR A 412 1.05 -10.43 -43.01
CA THR A 412 1.68 -9.21 -43.54
C THR A 412 0.63 -8.19 -43.96
N LEU A 413 0.63 -6.99 -43.36
CA LEU A 413 -0.32 -5.92 -43.68
C LEU A 413 0.36 -4.55 -43.65
N ALA A 414 0.05 -3.69 -44.63
CA ALA A 414 0.72 -2.39 -44.83
C ALA A 414 2.27 -2.43 -44.90
N GLY A 415 2.86 -3.60 -45.20
CA GLY A 415 4.32 -3.81 -45.22
C GLY A 415 4.93 -4.21 -43.87
N VAL A 416 4.11 -4.48 -42.85
CA VAL A 416 4.50 -4.92 -41.51
C VAL A 416 4.01 -6.35 -41.28
N GLU A 417 4.83 -7.20 -40.67
CA GLU A 417 4.41 -8.55 -40.26
C GLU A 417 3.80 -8.49 -38.85
N LEU A 418 2.56 -8.98 -38.73
CA LEU A 418 1.79 -9.05 -37.49
C LEU A 418 1.68 -10.52 -37.05
N PRO A 419 2.04 -10.87 -35.79
CA PRO A 419 1.77 -12.21 -35.26
C PRO A 419 0.27 -12.41 -35.03
N VAL A 420 -0.23 -13.61 -35.31
CA VAL A 420 -1.65 -13.97 -35.16
C VAL A 420 -1.94 -14.35 -33.70
N ASP A 421 -2.09 -13.32 -32.87
CA ASP A 421 -2.37 -13.46 -31.43
C ASP A 421 -3.68 -12.75 -31.03
N ASP A 422 -4.47 -13.40 -30.18
CA ASP A 422 -5.72 -12.83 -29.65
C ASP A 422 -5.48 -11.62 -28.73
N SER A 423 -4.30 -11.47 -28.12
CA SER A 423 -3.95 -10.24 -27.37
C SER A 423 -3.66 -9.07 -28.29
N LEU A 424 -2.92 -9.27 -29.40
CA LEU A 424 -2.78 -8.26 -30.44
C LEU A 424 -4.12 -7.90 -31.06
N ILE A 425 -4.98 -8.88 -31.37
CA ILE A 425 -6.35 -8.64 -31.85
C ILE A 425 -7.16 -7.82 -30.83
N ARG A 426 -7.07 -8.12 -29.52
CA ARG A 426 -7.72 -7.32 -28.46
C ARG A 426 -7.18 -5.89 -28.41
N SER A 427 -5.87 -5.71 -28.38
CA SER A 427 -5.21 -4.39 -28.31
C SER A 427 -5.52 -3.52 -29.53
N LEU A 428 -5.48 -4.10 -30.73
CA LEU A 428 -5.90 -3.42 -31.95
C LEU A 428 -7.40 -3.10 -31.92
N THR A 429 -8.25 -4.01 -31.45
CA THR A 429 -9.70 -3.77 -31.31
C THR A 429 -10.01 -2.66 -30.30
N ALA A 430 -9.24 -2.57 -29.20
CA ALA A 430 -9.35 -1.49 -28.23
C ALA A 430 -8.89 -0.16 -28.83
N ARG A 431 -7.74 -0.12 -29.51
CA ARG A 431 -7.24 1.07 -30.22
C ARG A 431 -8.20 1.54 -31.32
N LEU A 432 -8.78 0.60 -32.07
CA LEU A 432 -9.79 0.89 -33.08
C LEU A 432 -11.01 1.58 -32.44
N ARG A 433 -11.59 1.01 -31.38
CA ARG A 433 -12.71 1.62 -30.65
C ARG A 433 -12.37 3.04 -30.19
N MET A 434 -11.24 3.22 -29.50
CA MET A 434 -10.77 4.54 -29.04
C MET A 434 -10.63 5.59 -30.16
N LEU A 435 -10.44 5.16 -31.41
CA LEU A 435 -10.38 6.04 -32.57
C LEU A 435 -11.73 6.18 -33.28
N GLU A 436 -12.58 5.15 -33.34
CA GLU A 436 -13.96 5.23 -33.85
C GLU A 436 -14.85 6.13 -32.95
N ASP A 437 -14.69 6.01 -31.63
CA ASP A 437 -15.29 6.88 -30.61
C ASP A 437 -14.73 8.32 -30.68
N GLY A 438 -13.56 8.50 -31.34
CA GLY A 438 -12.93 9.79 -31.65
C GLY A 438 -13.45 10.42 -32.95
N GLU A 439 -13.46 9.67 -34.06
CA GLU A 439 -13.91 10.12 -35.38
C GLU A 439 -15.39 10.57 -35.37
N GLY A 440 -16.22 9.99 -34.49
CA GLY A 440 -17.57 10.47 -34.21
C GLY A 440 -17.66 11.90 -33.67
N ARG A 441 -16.53 12.56 -33.35
CA ARG A 441 -16.44 13.93 -32.82
C ARG A 441 -15.59 14.90 -33.63
N ASP A 442 -15.01 14.50 -34.78
CA ASP A 442 -14.25 15.40 -35.66
C ASP A 442 -15.16 16.32 -36.51
N GLY A 443 -15.96 17.12 -35.79
CA GLY A 443 -16.94 18.07 -36.33
C GLY A 443 -16.83 19.50 -35.77
N ARG A 444 -15.97 19.75 -34.77
CA ARG A 444 -15.46 21.07 -34.31
C ARG A 444 -14.42 20.86 -33.20
N GLY A 445 -13.26 21.50 -33.32
CA GLY A 445 -12.22 21.42 -32.29
C GLY A 445 -12.65 22.00 -30.93
N GLY A 446 -12.40 21.24 -29.87
CA GLY A 446 -12.66 21.62 -28.47
C GLY A 446 -11.80 20.80 -27.51
N GLN A 447 -11.29 21.43 -26.45
CA GLN A 447 -10.38 20.80 -25.49
C GLN A 447 -11.14 19.81 -24.58
N GLY A 448 -10.81 18.52 -24.63
CA GLY A 448 -11.31 17.53 -23.68
C GLY A 448 -10.62 17.66 -22.32
N ARG A 449 -11.40 17.99 -21.27
CA ARG A 449 -10.93 18.12 -19.88
C ARG A 449 -11.60 17.06 -19.00
N GLY A 450 -10.84 16.48 -18.08
CA GLY A 450 -11.34 15.62 -17.00
C GLY A 450 -11.49 16.40 -15.68
N GLY A 451 -12.18 15.79 -14.70
CA GLY A 451 -12.58 16.43 -13.43
C GLY A 451 -11.54 17.36 -12.80
N GLU A 452 -11.89 18.65 -12.74
CA GLU A 452 -10.94 19.75 -12.55
C GLU A 452 -10.53 19.93 -11.08
N ARG A 453 -9.51 19.19 -10.61
CA ARG A 453 -8.79 19.53 -9.37
C ARG A 453 -8.11 20.88 -9.55
N LEU A 454 -8.53 21.86 -8.75
CA LEU A 454 -8.11 23.26 -8.85
C LEU A 454 -6.70 23.44 -8.26
N VAL A 455 -5.79 24.02 -9.05
CA VAL A 455 -4.39 24.22 -8.72
C VAL A 455 -3.89 25.59 -9.15
N LEU A 456 -2.78 26.01 -8.55
CA LEU A 456 -2.09 27.25 -8.90
C LEU A 456 -1.34 27.11 -10.24
N GLU A 457 -1.70 27.95 -11.21
CA GLU A 457 -0.97 28.06 -12.47
C GLU A 457 0.47 28.51 -12.21
N THR A 458 1.44 27.75 -12.71
CA THR A 458 2.88 28.01 -12.53
C THR A 458 3.61 27.77 -13.84
N ALA A 459 4.54 28.67 -14.17
CA ALA A 459 5.40 28.51 -15.34
C ALA A 459 6.19 27.21 -15.25
N ASP A 460 6.01 26.33 -16.24
CA ASP A 460 6.71 25.07 -16.38
C ASP A 460 7.96 25.19 -17.25
N ASN A 461 8.88 24.23 -17.11
CA ASN A 461 10.07 24.12 -17.96
C ASN A 461 10.03 22.85 -18.83
N LEU A 462 8.87 22.36 -19.26
CA LEU A 462 8.76 21.02 -19.84
C LEU A 462 9.20 20.99 -21.32
N GLU A 463 8.55 21.77 -22.17
CA GLU A 463 8.88 21.85 -23.61
C GLU A 463 10.05 22.79 -23.92
N ARG A 464 10.17 23.86 -23.12
CA ARG A 464 11.10 24.99 -23.29
C ARG A 464 11.39 25.59 -21.92
N LEU A 465 12.56 26.20 -21.77
CA LEU A 465 12.93 26.93 -20.56
C LEU A 465 12.13 28.24 -20.45
N ARG A 466 11.08 28.27 -19.61
CA ARG A 466 10.24 29.46 -19.38
C ARG A 466 10.59 30.18 -18.07
N TRP A 467 11.13 29.46 -17.10
CA TRP A 467 11.46 29.99 -15.77
C TRP A 467 12.88 29.57 -15.33
N ASN A 468 13.77 30.55 -15.20
CA ASN A 468 15.13 30.39 -14.70
C ASN A 468 15.50 31.58 -13.81
N PRO A 469 15.47 31.46 -12.47
CA PRO A 469 15.75 32.57 -11.57
C PRO A 469 17.24 32.94 -11.59
N ALA A 470 17.53 34.21 -11.89
CA ALA A 470 18.89 34.73 -11.84
C ALA A 470 19.46 34.68 -10.42
N TRP A 471 20.63 34.09 -10.25
CA TRP A 471 21.32 34.01 -8.95
C TRP A 471 21.76 35.41 -8.53
N ALA A 472 21.25 35.88 -7.39
CA ALA A 472 21.56 37.20 -6.84
C ALA A 472 22.24 37.04 -5.48
N ALA A 473 23.55 37.28 -5.42
CA ALA A 473 24.34 37.13 -4.20
C ALA A 473 23.71 37.87 -3.00
N ARG A 474 23.60 37.15 -1.87
CA ARG A 474 23.01 37.62 -0.62
C ARG A 474 24.12 38.25 0.24
N ALA A 475 23.82 39.37 0.90
CA ALA A 475 24.83 40.20 1.54
C ALA A 475 24.93 39.96 3.07
N SER A 476 26.14 40.11 3.61
CA SER A 476 26.45 40.07 5.06
C SER A 476 26.10 38.75 5.77
N LEU A 477 26.99 37.76 5.68
CA LEU A 477 26.97 36.60 6.58
C LEU A 477 27.26 37.06 8.03
N SER A 478 26.54 36.51 9.00
CA SER A 478 26.94 36.54 10.41
C SER A 478 28.05 35.50 10.68
N ALA A 479 28.26 35.09 11.93
CA ALA A 479 29.27 34.10 12.28
C ALA A 479 29.07 32.77 11.51
N PRO A 480 30.16 32.06 11.14
CA PRO A 480 30.09 30.83 10.32
C PRO A 480 29.66 29.59 11.12
N GLN A 481 28.99 29.74 12.27
CA GLN A 481 28.34 28.66 13.02
C GLN A 481 27.08 29.21 13.69
N PRO A 482 25.97 28.44 13.74
CA PRO A 482 24.76 28.84 14.45
C PRO A 482 25.02 28.97 15.95
N VAL A 483 24.47 30.00 16.57
CA VAL A 483 24.41 30.09 18.03
C VAL A 483 23.28 29.17 18.51
N GLY A 484 23.48 28.43 19.61
CA GLY A 484 22.43 27.57 20.16
C GLY A 484 22.25 26.23 19.45
N LEU A 485 23.30 25.67 18.86
CA LEU A 485 23.35 24.27 18.47
C LEU A 485 23.92 23.44 19.64
N SER A 486 23.10 22.57 20.24
CA SER A 486 23.44 21.75 21.41
C SER A 486 24.31 20.53 21.07
N THR A 487 24.41 20.16 19.79
CA THR A 487 25.16 19.00 19.30
C THR A 487 26.32 19.43 18.39
N THR A 488 27.53 18.91 18.65
CA THR A 488 28.70 19.25 17.83
C THR A 488 28.64 18.54 16.48
N LEU A 489 28.64 19.31 15.38
CA LEU A 489 28.67 18.76 14.02
C LEU A 489 29.97 18.00 13.74
N ARG A 490 29.84 16.82 13.14
CA ARG A 490 30.95 16.01 12.59
C ARG A 490 31.62 16.73 11.40
N PRO A 491 32.85 16.35 10.98
CA PRO A 491 33.55 17.02 9.88
C PRO A 491 32.77 17.09 8.58
N HIS A 492 32.04 16.03 8.19
CA HIS A 492 31.19 16.06 7.00
C HIS A 492 29.92 16.89 7.20
N GLN A 493 29.30 16.81 8.37
CA GLN A 493 28.11 17.61 8.71
C GLN A 493 28.43 19.11 8.71
N ARG A 494 29.64 19.47 9.15
CA ARG A 494 30.19 20.81 9.01
C ARG A 494 30.36 21.19 7.54
N ALA A 495 31.02 20.37 6.73
CA ALA A 495 31.19 20.64 5.29
C ALA A 495 29.84 20.75 4.55
N ALA A 496 28.79 20.03 4.98
CA ALA A 496 27.44 20.15 4.45
C ALA A 496 26.79 21.49 4.81
N PHE A 497 26.89 21.89 6.07
CA PHE A 497 26.44 23.18 6.56
C PHE A 497 27.16 24.33 5.83
N ASP A 498 28.50 24.28 5.76
CA ASP A 498 29.33 25.28 5.10
C ASP A 498 28.98 25.40 3.59
N TRP A 499 28.67 24.27 2.93
CA TRP A 499 28.17 24.24 1.56
C TRP A 499 26.77 24.86 1.40
N GLN A 500 25.82 24.55 2.28
CA GLN A 500 24.48 25.15 2.26
C GLN A 500 24.55 26.67 2.48
N VAL A 501 25.41 27.12 3.42
CA VAL A 501 25.72 28.54 3.65
C VAL A 501 26.33 29.19 2.41
N ALA A 502 27.29 28.55 1.75
CA ALA A 502 27.93 29.07 0.53
C ALA A 502 26.94 29.16 -0.65
N ALA A 503 26.08 28.15 -0.85
CA ALA A 503 25.04 28.17 -1.88
C ALA A 503 24.01 29.28 -1.64
N TRP A 504 23.57 29.45 -0.39
CA TRP A 504 22.68 30.54 -0.01
C TRP A 504 23.35 31.90 -0.22
N ALA A 505 24.61 32.08 0.22
CA ALA A 505 25.37 33.33 0.05
C ALA A 505 25.52 33.72 -1.44
N MET A 506 25.80 32.75 -2.31
CA MET A 506 25.94 32.96 -3.76
C MET A 506 24.61 33.23 -4.49
N GLY A 507 23.48 33.26 -3.78
CA GLY A 507 22.18 33.55 -4.37
C GLY A 507 21.53 32.35 -5.07
N ALA A 508 21.91 31.12 -4.73
CA ALA A 508 21.25 29.94 -5.28
C ALA A 508 19.77 29.87 -4.84
N PRO A 509 18.86 29.38 -5.71
CA PRO A 509 17.45 29.16 -5.39
C PRO A 509 17.22 27.95 -4.47
N GLY A 510 18.17 27.01 -4.44
CA GLY A 510 18.11 25.80 -3.63
C GLY A 510 19.25 24.82 -3.90
N VAL A 511 19.24 23.71 -3.15
CA VAL A 511 20.28 22.65 -3.15
C VAL A 511 19.69 21.25 -2.90
N LEU A 512 20.40 20.22 -3.37
CA LEU A 512 20.03 18.80 -3.24
C LEU A 512 21.03 18.03 -2.37
N ASN A 513 20.65 17.67 -1.15
CA ASN A 513 21.46 16.81 -0.27
C ASN A 513 21.10 15.34 -0.53
N ALA A 514 21.91 14.69 -1.38
CA ALA A 514 21.77 13.33 -1.86
C ALA A 514 22.70 12.32 -1.14
N ASP A 515 23.18 12.66 0.07
CA ASP A 515 23.98 11.79 0.94
C ASP A 515 23.29 10.46 1.29
N GLU A 516 24.09 9.45 1.61
CA GLU A 516 23.62 8.14 2.08
C GLU A 516 22.69 8.26 3.33
N GLN A 517 21.74 7.34 3.48
CA GLN A 517 20.74 7.44 4.55
C GLN A 517 21.40 7.22 5.93
N GLY A 518 21.12 8.11 6.88
CA GLY A 518 21.66 8.00 8.24
C GLY A 518 22.95 8.79 8.54
N LEU A 519 23.53 9.50 7.56
CA LEU A 519 24.69 10.41 7.77
C LEU A 519 24.36 11.68 8.60
N GLY A 520 23.08 11.95 8.86
CA GLY A 520 22.61 13.06 9.70
C GLY A 520 22.07 14.28 8.94
N LYS A 521 21.57 14.11 7.71
CA LYS A 521 20.99 15.18 6.86
C LYS A 521 19.99 16.09 7.60
N THR A 522 19.20 15.53 8.51
CA THR A 522 18.27 16.26 9.38
C THR A 522 19.01 17.26 10.29
N LEU A 523 20.01 16.82 11.06
CA LEU A 523 20.90 17.66 11.86
C LEU A 523 21.67 18.70 11.02
N GLU A 524 22.19 18.32 9.86
CA GLU A 524 22.86 19.26 8.93
C GLU A 524 21.92 20.41 8.53
N THR A 525 20.67 20.06 8.19
CA THR A 525 19.64 21.01 7.76
C THR A 525 19.14 21.85 8.94
N LEU A 526 18.92 21.26 10.12
CA LEU A 526 18.55 21.98 11.35
C LEU A 526 19.60 23.04 11.73
N ALA A 527 20.89 22.72 11.60
CA ALA A 527 21.96 23.67 11.82
C ALA A 527 21.92 24.84 10.83
N PHE A 528 21.70 24.57 9.53
CA PHE A 528 21.53 25.60 8.51
C PHE A 528 20.28 26.47 8.76
N LEU A 529 19.14 25.86 9.05
CA LEU A 529 17.88 26.57 9.34
C LEU A 529 18.00 27.47 10.57
N ARG A 530 18.70 27.01 11.62
CA ARG A 530 18.99 27.84 12.80
C ARG A 530 19.87 29.04 12.44
N TRP A 531 20.96 28.81 11.70
CA TRP A 531 21.85 29.88 11.23
C TRP A 531 21.12 30.88 10.32
N LEU A 532 20.20 30.42 9.47
CA LEU A 532 19.38 31.27 8.60
C LEU A 532 18.48 32.23 9.39
N GLY A 533 17.87 31.75 10.49
CA GLY A 533 17.07 32.58 11.40
C GLY A 533 17.88 33.67 12.13
N GLU A 534 19.20 33.50 12.23
CA GLU A 534 20.13 34.47 12.83
C GLU A 534 20.63 35.53 11.84
N GLN A 535 20.38 35.37 10.54
CA GLN A 535 20.75 36.38 9.55
C GLN A 535 19.84 37.63 9.65
N PRO A 536 20.36 38.84 9.36
CA PRO A 536 19.55 40.04 9.34
C PRO A 536 18.59 40.03 8.14
N GLY A 537 17.28 40.08 8.42
CA GLY A 537 16.26 40.26 7.38
C GLY A 537 16.45 41.57 6.63
N GLY A 538 16.25 41.55 5.31
CA GLY A 538 16.49 42.71 4.44
C GLY A 538 15.70 42.63 3.14
N ALA A 539 15.79 43.66 2.29
CA ALA A 539 14.95 43.81 1.10
C ALA A 539 15.08 42.71 0.02
N ARG A 540 16.02 41.77 0.17
CA ARG A 540 16.18 40.56 -0.66
C ARG A 540 16.07 39.23 0.11
N THR A 541 15.91 39.27 1.42
CA THR A 541 15.84 38.09 2.29
C THR A 541 14.62 38.26 3.20
N PRO A 542 13.46 37.71 2.83
CA PRO A 542 12.25 37.85 3.63
C PRO A 542 12.46 37.18 5.00
N ALA A 543 12.06 37.87 6.08
CA ALA A 543 12.04 37.31 7.43
C ALA A 543 10.84 36.36 7.62
N GLY A 544 10.67 35.43 6.66
CA GLY A 544 9.60 34.46 6.58
C GLY A 544 9.84 33.22 7.45
N PRO A 545 8.83 32.37 7.62
CA PRO A 545 8.97 31.11 8.35
C PRO A 545 9.67 30.05 7.50
N VAL A 546 10.06 28.96 8.17
CA VAL A 546 10.54 27.73 7.53
C VAL A 546 9.38 26.74 7.34
N LEU A 547 9.29 26.09 6.18
CA LEU A 547 8.38 24.96 5.95
C LEU A 547 9.16 23.66 5.76
N ILE A 548 8.74 22.58 6.42
CA ILE A 548 9.29 21.24 6.21
C ILE A 548 8.16 20.33 5.75
N VAL A 549 8.38 19.69 4.61
CA VAL A 549 7.47 18.78 3.92
C VAL A 549 8.10 17.38 4.00
N ALA A 550 7.46 16.44 4.69
CA ALA A 550 7.97 15.09 4.87
C ALA A 550 6.82 14.06 4.98
N PRO A 551 7.09 12.76 4.83
CA PRO A 551 6.16 11.69 5.22
C PRO A 551 5.69 11.82 6.68
N THR A 552 4.45 11.45 6.97
CA THR A 552 3.81 11.62 8.29
C THR A 552 4.62 11.06 9.46
N SER A 553 5.34 9.94 9.23
CA SER A 553 6.18 9.30 10.24
C SER A 553 7.45 10.09 10.59
N LEU A 554 7.96 10.90 9.67
CA LEU A 554 9.19 11.68 9.84
C LEU A 554 8.95 13.04 10.49
N LEU A 555 7.74 13.61 10.39
CA LEU A 555 7.44 14.93 10.98
C LEU A 555 7.64 14.96 12.51
N GLU A 556 7.35 13.87 13.21
CA GLU A 556 7.66 13.75 14.65
C GLU A 556 9.17 13.59 14.91
N THR A 557 9.90 12.91 14.03
CA THR A 557 11.37 12.82 14.09
C THR A 557 12.00 14.19 13.91
N TRP A 558 11.52 15.01 12.98
CA TRP A 558 11.96 16.41 12.81
C TRP A 558 11.67 17.27 14.05
N ALA A 559 10.52 17.10 14.71
CA ALA A 559 10.24 17.78 15.97
C ALA A 559 11.19 17.34 17.10
N GLY A 560 11.38 16.02 17.27
CA GLY A 560 12.27 15.47 18.30
C GLY A 560 13.76 15.79 18.08
N GLU A 561 14.25 15.71 16.84
CA GLU A 561 15.63 16.10 16.49
C GLU A 561 15.85 17.61 16.69
N ALA A 562 14.85 18.45 16.44
CA ALA A 562 14.94 19.88 16.75
C ALA A 562 14.97 20.15 18.27
N GLU A 563 14.13 19.47 19.05
CA GLU A 563 14.12 19.54 20.53
C GLU A 563 15.40 18.97 21.17
N GLN A 564 16.06 17.99 20.53
CA GLN A 564 17.29 17.37 21.00
C GLN A 564 18.56 18.15 20.62
N HIS A 565 18.64 18.68 19.40
CA HIS A 565 19.88 19.22 18.85
C HIS A 565 20.03 20.75 18.93
N LEU A 566 18.97 21.50 19.22
CA LEU A 566 18.99 22.95 19.34
C LEU A 566 18.91 23.42 20.82
N ASP A 567 19.03 24.72 21.04
CA ASP A 567 18.80 25.38 22.33
C ASP A 567 17.29 25.53 22.64
N ALA A 568 16.97 26.07 23.82
CA ALA A 568 15.58 26.32 24.24
C ALA A 568 14.83 27.38 23.41
N ARG A 569 15.47 28.04 22.42
CA ARG A 569 14.81 28.88 21.41
C ARG A 569 14.52 28.10 20.13
N GLY A 570 15.32 27.08 19.79
CA GLY A 570 15.10 26.19 18.66
C GLY A 570 15.02 26.94 17.32
N LEU A 571 14.04 26.55 16.49
CA LEU A 571 13.59 27.29 15.30
C LEU A 571 12.38 28.21 15.60
N GLY A 572 12.13 28.52 16.88
CA GLY A 572 10.96 29.26 17.31
C GLY A 572 9.66 28.44 17.32
N SER A 573 8.54 29.11 17.10
CA SER A 573 7.19 28.58 17.30
C SER A 573 6.81 27.55 16.23
N LEU A 574 6.57 26.31 16.66
CA LEU A 574 6.18 25.21 15.79
C LEU A 574 4.67 25.19 15.49
N ILE A 575 4.31 25.24 14.21
CA ILE A 575 2.98 24.92 13.70
C ILE A 575 2.98 23.51 13.09
N ARG A 576 2.08 22.64 13.56
CA ARG A 576 1.86 21.30 13.00
C ARG A 576 0.66 21.33 12.05
N LEU A 577 0.90 21.24 10.75
CA LEU A 577 -0.12 21.16 9.68
C LEU A 577 -0.56 19.71 9.41
N TYR A 578 -0.66 18.90 10.46
CA TYR A 578 -1.15 17.52 10.39
C TYR A 578 -1.95 17.17 11.66
N GLY A 579 -2.79 16.14 11.57
CA GLY A 579 -3.66 15.68 12.67
C GLY A 579 -4.49 16.80 13.32
N ALA A 580 -4.62 16.75 14.65
CA ALA A 580 -5.31 17.75 15.44
C ALA A 580 -4.74 19.19 15.31
N GLY A 581 -3.46 19.34 14.94
CA GLY A 581 -2.86 20.65 14.68
C GLY A 581 -3.45 21.33 13.45
N LEU A 582 -3.63 20.57 12.37
CA LEU A 582 -4.30 21.04 11.15
C LEU A 582 -5.77 21.41 11.43
N ALA A 583 -6.48 20.56 12.19
CA ALA A 583 -7.90 20.77 12.50
C ALA A 583 -8.16 22.11 13.22
N ARG A 584 -7.27 22.51 14.15
CA ARG A 584 -7.35 23.80 14.87
C ARG A 584 -7.09 25.02 13.98
N LEU A 585 -6.50 24.83 12.80
CA LEU A 585 -6.17 25.89 11.85
C LEU A 585 -7.13 25.99 10.67
N LYS A 586 -8.12 25.10 10.53
CA LYS A 586 -9.12 25.19 9.46
C LYS A 586 -10.13 26.31 9.76
N THR A 587 -10.10 27.38 8.97
CA THR A 587 -11.08 28.48 9.05
C THR A 587 -12.41 28.14 8.38
N ALA A 588 -12.38 27.27 7.37
CA ALA A 588 -13.56 26.77 6.68
C ALA A 588 -13.86 25.31 7.08
N ARG A 589 -15.16 24.98 7.21
CA ARG A 589 -15.65 23.59 7.37
C ARG A 589 -15.76 22.83 6.03
N GLN A 590 -15.07 23.29 4.99
CA GLN A 590 -15.12 22.75 3.64
C GLN A 590 -13.95 21.78 3.38
N GLY A 591 -13.92 21.18 2.19
CA GLY A 591 -12.97 20.14 1.81
C GLY A 591 -11.53 20.63 1.59
N PRO A 592 -10.70 19.89 0.83
CA PRO A 592 -9.40 20.40 0.43
C PRO A 592 -9.57 21.64 -0.47
N GLU A 593 -8.61 22.55 -0.43
CA GLU A 593 -8.57 23.76 -1.25
C GLU A 593 -8.52 23.43 -2.75
N THR A 594 -7.98 22.26 -3.12
CA THR A 594 -7.98 21.72 -4.48
C THR A 594 -9.36 21.32 -5.02
N ALA A 595 -10.41 21.33 -4.18
CA ALA A 595 -11.79 21.16 -4.60
C ALA A 595 -12.59 22.48 -4.66
N THR A 596 -12.04 23.59 -4.14
CA THR A 596 -12.75 24.88 -3.99
C THR A 596 -12.04 26.08 -4.61
N GLY A 597 -10.72 25.99 -4.83
CA GLY A 597 -9.86 27.12 -5.20
C GLY A 597 -9.73 28.18 -4.11
N ALA A 598 -10.23 27.92 -2.89
CA ALA A 598 -10.35 28.89 -1.81
C ALA A 598 -9.41 28.56 -0.64
N GLU A 599 -9.01 29.60 0.10
CA GLU A 599 -8.13 29.48 1.27
C GLU A 599 -8.89 28.97 2.50
N HIS A 600 -8.44 27.86 3.07
CA HIS A 600 -9.09 27.19 4.20
C HIS A 600 -8.22 27.17 5.47
N LEU A 601 -6.98 27.68 5.45
CA LEU A 601 -6.11 27.76 6.63
C LEU A 601 -6.04 29.17 7.25
N GLY A 602 -6.31 29.26 8.55
CA GLY A 602 -6.28 30.47 9.38
C GLY A 602 -4.88 30.98 9.73
N LEU A 603 -4.01 31.15 8.73
CA LEU A 603 -2.62 31.57 8.91
C LEU A 603 -2.45 33.09 9.19
N ALA A 604 -3.53 33.81 9.51
CA ALA A 604 -3.51 35.25 9.80
C ALA A 604 -2.48 35.69 10.87
N PRO A 605 -2.27 34.98 11.99
CA PRO A 605 -1.22 35.32 12.96
C PRO A 605 0.20 35.19 12.38
N LEU A 606 0.39 34.26 11.44
CA LEU A 606 1.66 34.03 10.76
C LEU A 606 1.94 35.09 9.69
N PHE A 607 0.93 35.48 8.90
CA PHE A 607 1.03 36.63 7.99
C PHE A 607 1.40 37.92 8.76
N ALA A 608 0.71 38.21 9.87
CA ALA A 608 1.04 39.35 10.73
C ALA A 608 2.44 39.26 11.37
N ALA A 609 2.92 38.06 11.68
CA ALA A 609 4.30 37.85 12.14
C ALA A 609 5.32 38.12 11.03
N VAL A 610 5.06 37.69 9.79
CA VAL A 610 5.88 37.97 8.60
C VAL A 610 5.96 39.46 8.33
N GLU A 611 4.82 40.17 8.30
CA GLU A 611 4.75 41.62 8.10
C GLU A 611 5.52 42.38 9.18
N ALA A 612 5.49 41.90 10.43
CA ALA A 612 6.25 42.45 11.55
C ALA A 612 7.74 42.04 11.59
N GLY A 613 8.28 41.34 10.57
CA GLY A 613 9.68 40.90 10.53
C GLY A 613 10.04 39.76 11.50
N ARG A 614 9.02 39.08 12.04
CA ARG A 614 9.10 37.98 13.03
C ARG A 614 8.69 36.62 12.47
N GLY A 615 8.44 36.49 11.16
CA GLY A 615 8.10 35.20 10.54
C GLY A 615 9.21 34.15 10.74
N ARG A 616 10.47 34.58 10.80
CA ARG A 616 11.65 33.76 11.13
C ARG A 616 11.64 33.13 12.53
N ASP A 617 10.78 33.58 13.44
CA ASP A 617 10.58 32.95 14.76
C ASP A 617 9.46 31.88 14.71
N TRP A 618 9.13 31.36 13.51
CA TRP A 618 8.13 30.33 13.26
C TRP A 618 8.61 29.28 12.24
N TRP A 619 8.17 28.05 12.42
CA TRP A 619 8.36 26.97 11.46
C TRP A 619 7.14 26.05 11.39
N LEU A 620 6.95 25.39 10.24
CA LEU A 620 5.78 24.60 9.92
C LEU A 620 6.18 23.18 9.49
N LEU A 621 5.47 22.18 10.01
CA LEU A 621 5.59 20.76 9.64
C LEU A 621 4.35 20.32 8.88
N THR A 622 4.50 19.82 7.64
CA THR A 622 3.38 19.35 6.79
C THR A 622 3.70 18.05 6.06
N THR A 623 2.66 17.29 5.69
CA THR A 623 2.80 16.18 4.73
C THR A 623 2.75 16.70 3.29
N TYR A 624 3.21 15.88 2.33
CA TYR A 624 3.04 16.14 0.90
C TYR A 624 1.57 16.22 0.47
N ASP A 625 0.69 15.42 1.08
CA ASP A 625 -0.73 15.40 0.72
C ASP A 625 -1.50 16.56 1.35
N THR A 626 -1.13 17.00 2.57
CA THR A 626 -1.57 18.30 3.10
C THR A 626 -1.07 19.44 2.21
N LEU A 627 0.17 19.41 1.73
CA LEU A 627 0.71 20.44 0.82
C LEU A 627 -0.11 20.53 -0.48
N VAL A 628 -0.49 19.40 -1.08
CA VAL A 628 -1.40 19.38 -2.23
C VAL A 628 -2.77 19.97 -1.84
N ASN A 629 -3.37 19.44 -0.77
CA ASN A 629 -4.74 19.77 -0.35
C ASN A 629 -4.91 21.21 0.16
N TYR A 630 -3.84 21.89 0.58
CA TYR A 630 -3.86 23.26 1.13
C TYR A 630 -2.86 24.19 0.41
N GLN A 631 -2.65 23.95 -0.89
CA GLN A 631 -1.66 24.70 -1.68
C GLN A 631 -1.99 26.20 -1.83
N HIS A 632 -3.25 26.62 -1.74
CA HIS A 632 -3.66 28.01 -1.97
C HIS A 632 -3.29 28.87 -0.77
N SER A 633 -3.57 28.42 0.46
CA SER A 633 -3.08 29.09 1.66
C SER A 633 -1.55 28.99 1.80
N LEU A 634 -0.93 27.85 1.47
CA LEU A 634 0.52 27.66 1.67
C LEU A 634 1.39 28.44 0.67
N ALA A 635 1.01 28.52 -0.61
CA ALA A 635 1.74 29.29 -1.62
C ALA A 635 1.59 30.82 -1.46
N ARG A 636 0.79 31.30 -0.50
CA ARG A 636 0.77 32.72 -0.11
C ARG A 636 1.86 33.08 0.90
N LEU A 637 2.39 32.12 1.66
CA LEU A 637 3.48 32.37 2.60
C LEU A 637 4.78 32.70 1.84
N PRO A 638 5.45 33.84 2.10
CA PRO A 638 6.83 34.06 1.67
C PRO A 638 7.74 33.32 2.66
N LEU A 639 8.23 32.15 2.27
CA LEU A 639 9.06 31.28 3.11
C LEU A 639 10.53 31.72 3.03
N ALA A 640 11.23 31.72 4.18
CA ALA A 640 12.67 31.90 4.20
C ALA A 640 13.39 30.65 3.64
N ALA A 641 12.91 29.46 4.03
CA ALA A 641 13.32 28.19 3.46
C ALA A 641 12.16 27.20 3.38
N VAL A 642 12.23 26.29 2.40
CA VAL A 642 11.45 25.04 2.40
C VAL A 642 12.37 23.83 2.32
N VAL A 643 12.09 22.82 3.12
CA VAL A 643 12.75 21.51 3.09
C VAL A 643 11.76 20.46 2.57
N PHE A 644 12.17 19.70 1.56
CA PHE A 644 11.47 18.53 1.04
C PHE A 644 12.27 17.29 1.44
N ASP A 645 11.80 16.57 2.46
CA ASP A 645 12.45 15.35 2.97
C ASP A 645 11.80 14.10 2.37
N GLU A 646 12.62 13.10 2.04
CA GLU A 646 12.29 11.99 1.14
C GLU A 646 11.72 12.50 -0.21
N ALA A 647 12.50 13.37 -0.87
CA ALA A 647 12.13 14.14 -2.07
C ALA A 647 11.70 13.30 -3.30
N GLN A 648 11.88 11.98 -3.29
CA GLN A 648 11.26 11.07 -4.26
C GLN A 648 9.72 11.22 -4.33
N ALA A 649 9.07 11.77 -3.30
CA ALA A 649 7.65 12.10 -3.31
C ALA A 649 7.22 13.16 -4.37
N ILE A 650 8.17 13.91 -4.96
CA ILE A 650 7.93 14.92 -6.02
C ILE A 650 8.62 14.59 -7.36
N LYS A 651 9.08 13.34 -7.53
CA LYS A 651 9.89 12.89 -8.68
C LYS A 651 9.17 12.79 -10.03
N ASN A 652 7.84 12.82 -10.06
CA ASN A 652 7.06 12.78 -11.29
C ASN A 652 6.45 14.17 -11.58
N PRO A 653 6.88 14.86 -12.66
CA PRO A 653 6.44 16.22 -12.96
C PRO A 653 4.97 16.30 -13.39
N ALA A 654 4.33 15.17 -13.73
CA ALA A 654 2.91 15.09 -14.03
C ALA A 654 2.03 14.83 -12.78
N THR A 655 2.53 15.09 -11.56
CA THR A 655 1.76 14.90 -10.32
C THR A 655 1.38 16.21 -9.64
N LEU A 656 0.25 16.17 -8.93
CA LEU A 656 -0.20 17.26 -8.05
C LEU A 656 0.83 17.61 -6.96
N ARG A 657 1.57 16.61 -6.44
CA ARG A 657 2.62 16.83 -5.42
C ARG A 657 3.77 17.68 -5.96
N HIS A 658 4.24 17.39 -7.18
CA HIS A 658 5.24 18.21 -7.86
C HIS A 658 4.70 19.63 -8.15
N ALA A 659 3.48 19.75 -8.68
CA ALA A 659 2.88 21.06 -8.98
C ALA A 659 2.71 21.95 -7.73
N ALA A 660 2.21 21.39 -6.63
CA ALA A 660 2.05 22.11 -5.36
C ALA A 660 3.40 22.49 -4.74
N ALA A 661 4.42 21.63 -4.84
CA ALA A 661 5.78 21.95 -4.41
C ALA A 661 6.42 23.09 -5.22
N ARG A 662 6.22 23.09 -6.56
CA ARG A 662 6.69 24.15 -7.46
C ARG A 662 6.00 25.50 -7.20
N ALA A 663 4.75 25.50 -6.74
CA ALA A 663 4.00 26.71 -6.42
C ALA A 663 4.46 27.46 -5.14
N LEU A 664 5.28 26.84 -4.29
CA LEU A 664 5.73 27.45 -3.04
C LEU A 664 6.73 28.61 -3.23
N LYS A 665 6.46 29.73 -2.57
CA LYS A 665 7.26 30.96 -2.61
C LYS A 665 8.36 30.96 -1.54
N ALA A 666 9.42 30.19 -1.77
CA ALA A 666 10.60 30.16 -0.91
C ALA A 666 11.81 30.92 -1.50
N ASP A 667 12.57 31.62 -0.65
CA ASP A 667 13.90 32.19 -0.99
C ASP A 667 14.93 31.07 -1.22
N PHE A 668 14.93 30.04 -0.38
CA PHE A 668 15.80 28.88 -0.49
C PHE A 668 15.04 27.55 -0.40
N ARG A 669 15.44 26.56 -1.20
CA ARG A 669 14.83 25.23 -1.26
C ARG A 669 15.87 24.16 -0.98
N ILE A 670 15.54 23.20 -0.13
CA ILE A 670 16.42 22.07 0.20
C ILE A 670 15.65 20.79 -0.11
N ALA A 671 16.19 19.93 -0.98
CA ALA A 671 15.71 18.56 -1.13
C ALA A 671 16.66 17.60 -0.44
N LEU A 672 16.10 16.66 0.32
CA LEU A 672 16.82 15.56 0.96
C LEU A 672 16.33 14.24 0.36
N THR A 673 17.24 13.37 -0.06
CA THR A 673 16.93 12.00 -0.49
C THR A 673 18.17 11.12 -0.34
N GLY A 674 18.02 9.80 -0.17
CA GLY A 674 19.14 8.86 -0.27
C GLY A 674 19.44 8.41 -1.71
N THR A 675 18.45 8.57 -2.59
CA THR A 675 18.33 7.90 -3.89
C THR A 675 17.85 8.94 -4.93
N PRO A 676 18.75 9.82 -5.42
CA PRO A 676 18.37 10.95 -6.28
C PRO A 676 17.81 10.53 -7.65
N ILE A 677 18.04 9.28 -8.05
CA ILE A 677 17.36 8.59 -9.15
C ILE A 677 16.98 7.21 -8.61
N GLU A 678 15.76 6.75 -8.91
CA GLU A 678 15.28 5.42 -8.58
C GLU A 678 15.06 4.58 -9.85
N ASN A 679 14.41 5.12 -10.88
CA ASN A 679 13.94 4.37 -12.07
C ASN A 679 14.25 5.06 -13.39
N THR A 680 14.22 6.40 -13.47
CA THR A 680 14.48 7.15 -14.71
C THR A 680 15.24 8.44 -14.42
N THR A 681 16.10 8.88 -15.36
CA THR A 681 16.87 10.13 -15.21
C THR A 681 15.97 11.37 -15.13
N SER A 682 14.71 11.29 -15.61
CA SER A 682 13.69 12.34 -15.48
C SER A 682 13.27 12.63 -14.03
N GLU A 683 13.42 11.67 -13.10
CA GLU A 683 13.12 11.85 -11.67
C GLU A 683 14.01 12.94 -11.04
N LEU A 684 15.30 12.93 -11.37
CA LEU A 684 16.28 13.92 -10.91
C LEU A 684 16.01 15.31 -11.53
N TRP A 685 15.59 15.37 -12.80
CA TRP A 685 15.16 16.63 -13.41
C TRP A 685 13.95 17.20 -12.68
N ALA A 686 12.94 16.38 -12.33
CA ALA A 686 11.74 16.84 -11.66
C ALA A 686 11.98 17.34 -10.22
N ILE A 687 12.89 16.69 -9.48
CA ILE A 687 13.34 17.18 -8.16
C ILE A 687 14.05 18.53 -8.33
N LEU A 688 14.92 18.67 -9.36
CA LEU A 688 15.68 19.90 -9.58
C LEU A 688 14.86 21.05 -10.20
N ASP A 689 13.78 20.80 -10.95
CA ASP A 689 12.88 21.88 -11.40
C ASP A 689 12.11 22.52 -10.22
N VAL A 690 11.80 21.73 -9.19
CA VAL A 690 11.24 22.28 -7.93
C VAL A 690 12.30 23.05 -7.14
N VAL A 691 13.51 22.48 -6.97
CA VAL A 691 14.55 23.01 -6.06
C VAL A 691 15.36 24.17 -6.67
N ALA A 692 15.82 24.00 -7.90
CA ALA A 692 16.69 24.93 -8.62
C ALA A 692 16.28 25.02 -10.11
N PRO A 693 15.07 25.58 -10.39
CA PRO A 693 14.48 25.57 -11.73
C PRO A 693 15.41 26.10 -12.82
N GLY A 694 15.36 25.46 -13.98
CA GLY A 694 16.05 25.90 -15.18
C GLY A 694 17.56 25.61 -15.25
N VAL A 695 18.19 25.08 -14.19
CA VAL A 695 19.61 24.67 -14.20
C VAL A 695 19.91 23.64 -15.29
N LEU A 696 19.03 22.65 -15.46
CA LEU A 696 19.20 21.54 -16.39
C LEU A 696 18.62 21.80 -17.79
N GLY A 697 18.15 23.03 -18.07
CA GLY A 697 17.37 23.32 -19.28
C GLY A 697 15.93 22.79 -19.18
N SER A 698 15.23 22.68 -20.30
CA SER A 698 13.89 22.10 -20.31
C SER A 698 13.92 20.57 -20.13
N LEU A 699 12.80 19.96 -19.70
CA LEU A 699 12.69 18.51 -19.65
C LEU A 699 12.97 17.88 -21.03
N ARG A 700 12.52 18.53 -22.11
CA ARG A 700 12.84 18.11 -23.48
C ARG A 700 14.35 18.13 -23.74
N ASP A 701 15.02 19.27 -23.53
CA ASP A 701 16.48 19.40 -23.77
C ASP A 701 17.30 18.42 -22.91
N TYR A 702 16.79 18.13 -21.70
CA TYR A 702 17.38 17.17 -20.77
C TYR A 702 17.20 15.73 -21.27
N MET A 703 16.01 15.33 -21.71
CA MET A 703 15.74 14.00 -22.24
C MET A 703 16.51 13.71 -23.52
N GLU A 704 16.66 14.71 -24.41
CA GLU A 704 17.49 14.59 -25.63
C GLU A 704 18.99 14.35 -25.32
N ARG A 705 19.45 14.56 -24.08
CA ARG A 705 20.86 14.41 -23.66
C ARG A 705 21.09 13.28 -22.66
N PHE A 706 20.15 13.05 -21.75
CA PHE A 706 20.26 12.19 -20.57
C PHE A 706 19.12 11.17 -20.44
N GLY A 707 18.17 11.14 -21.38
CA GLY A 707 17.01 10.24 -21.34
C GLY A 707 17.41 8.77 -21.40
N THR A 708 18.28 8.41 -22.34
CA THR A 708 18.94 7.11 -22.39
C THR A 708 20.27 7.19 -21.63
N PRO A 709 20.44 6.55 -20.47
CA PRO A 709 21.67 6.63 -19.69
C PRO A 709 22.82 5.90 -20.39
N ASN A 710 23.99 6.52 -20.42
CA ASN A 710 25.26 5.92 -20.86
C ASN A 710 26.42 6.49 -20.02
N GLN A 711 27.62 5.93 -20.16
CA GLN A 711 28.74 6.29 -19.29
C GLN A 711 29.14 7.78 -19.42
N ASP A 712 29.14 8.33 -20.63
CA ASP A 712 29.58 9.71 -20.89
C ASP A 712 28.54 10.75 -20.46
N ASN A 713 27.25 10.55 -20.80
CA ASN A 713 26.21 11.51 -20.44
C ASN A 713 25.94 11.51 -18.93
N MET A 714 26.04 10.37 -18.25
CA MET A 714 25.87 10.32 -16.80
C MET A 714 27.10 10.85 -16.04
N ALA A 715 28.31 10.71 -16.60
CA ALA A 715 29.51 11.41 -16.08
C ALA A 715 29.39 12.94 -16.25
N LEU A 716 28.88 13.41 -17.41
CA LEU A 716 28.59 14.82 -17.63
C LEU A 716 27.53 15.35 -16.63
N LEU A 717 26.45 14.59 -16.39
CA LEU A 717 25.41 14.95 -15.44
C LEU A 717 25.94 15.02 -14.01
N ARG A 718 26.80 14.07 -13.60
CA ARG A 718 27.51 14.11 -12.31
C ARG A 718 28.30 15.41 -12.17
N ARG A 719 29.11 15.77 -13.16
CA ARG A 719 29.89 17.03 -13.14
C ARG A 719 29.00 18.27 -13.02
N LEU A 720 27.91 18.34 -13.78
CA LEU A 720 26.99 19.49 -13.76
C LEU A 720 26.33 19.75 -12.40
N LEU A 721 26.20 18.71 -11.56
CA LEU A 721 25.49 18.78 -10.27
C LEU A 721 26.44 18.80 -9.06
N PHE A 722 27.48 17.96 -9.06
CA PHE A 722 28.33 17.70 -7.89
C PHE A 722 29.70 18.41 -7.94
N GLU A 723 30.09 19.03 -9.05
CA GLU A 723 31.30 19.86 -9.13
C GLU A 723 30.96 21.37 -9.15
N PRO A 724 31.82 22.26 -8.61
CA PRO A 724 31.62 23.71 -8.68
C PRO A 724 31.56 24.22 -10.13
N GLN A 725 30.51 24.98 -10.48
CA GLN A 725 30.31 25.49 -11.84
C GLN A 725 30.47 27.01 -11.91
N GLN A 726 31.40 27.49 -12.75
CA GLN A 726 31.61 28.93 -13.01
C GLN A 726 31.79 29.79 -11.73
N GLY A 727 32.50 29.25 -10.72
CA GLY A 727 32.71 29.93 -9.43
C GLY A 727 31.53 29.82 -8.44
N ARG A 728 30.47 29.09 -8.79
CA ARG A 728 29.37 28.73 -7.88
C ARG A 728 29.70 27.41 -7.17
N PRO A 729 29.24 27.20 -5.92
CA PRO A 729 29.29 25.88 -5.29
C PRO A 729 28.46 24.85 -6.09
N PRO A 730 28.72 23.54 -5.90
CA PRO A 730 27.90 22.50 -6.52
C PRO A 730 26.45 22.60 -6.06
N LEU A 731 25.52 22.12 -6.88
CA LEU A 731 24.08 22.15 -6.59
C LEU A 731 23.59 20.92 -5.84
N ALA A 732 24.34 19.83 -5.91
CA ALA A 732 24.11 18.62 -5.15
C ALA A 732 25.38 18.19 -4.39
N VAL A 733 25.20 17.55 -3.24
CA VAL A 733 26.26 16.85 -2.51
C VAL A 733 25.78 15.41 -2.26
N ARG A 734 26.68 14.45 -2.43
CA ARG A 734 26.48 13.03 -2.15
C ARG A 734 27.78 12.45 -1.63
N ARG A 735 27.74 11.94 -0.41
CA ARG A 735 28.84 11.28 0.31
C ARG A 735 28.34 9.92 0.82
N LEU A 736 29.23 8.96 0.86
CA LEU A 736 29.00 7.59 1.33
C LEU A 736 29.54 7.39 2.75
N LYS A 737 28.96 6.49 3.53
CA LYS A 737 29.40 6.20 4.91
C LYS A 737 30.86 5.79 4.99
N GLU A 738 31.31 5.02 4.00
CA GLU A 738 32.70 4.56 3.87
C GLU A 738 33.69 5.72 3.69
N GLU A 739 33.25 6.86 3.12
CA GLU A 739 34.08 8.04 2.90
C GLU A 739 34.15 8.96 4.13
N VAL A 740 33.06 9.09 4.90
CA VAL A 740 32.91 10.17 5.91
C VAL A 740 32.59 9.72 7.34
N ALA A 741 32.16 8.48 7.55
CA ALA A 741 31.70 7.97 8.85
C ALA A 741 32.59 6.83 9.36
N SER A 742 33.90 7.04 9.36
CA SER A 742 34.93 6.08 9.81
C SER A 742 34.83 5.63 11.27
N ASP A 743 33.94 6.22 12.07
CA ASP A 743 33.60 5.80 13.44
C ASP A 743 32.35 4.92 13.51
N LEU A 744 31.61 4.72 12.41
CA LEU A 744 30.56 3.71 12.36
C LEU A 744 31.19 2.31 12.43
N PRO A 745 30.61 1.37 13.20
CA PRO A 745 31.02 -0.03 13.16
C PRO A 745 30.89 -0.62 11.74
N PRO A 746 31.70 -1.63 11.39
CA PRO A 746 31.65 -2.23 10.06
C PRO A 746 30.30 -2.91 9.79
N LYS A 747 29.84 -2.79 8.54
CA LYS A 747 28.65 -3.45 7.98
C LYS A 747 29.13 -4.61 7.10
N THR A 748 28.88 -5.85 7.51
CA THR A 748 29.35 -7.05 6.81
C THR A 748 28.17 -7.83 6.23
N ARG A 749 28.09 -7.91 4.90
CA ARG A 749 27.14 -8.80 4.21
C ARG A 749 27.69 -10.23 4.20
N ARG A 750 26.85 -11.22 4.49
CA ARG A 750 27.17 -12.66 4.37
C ARG A 750 26.08 -13.38 3.58
N LEU A 751 26.50 -14.05 2.51
CA LEU A 751 25.67 -14.99 1.77
C LEU A 751 25.59 -16.31 2.54
N HIS A 752 24.42 -16.92 2.56
CA HIS A 752 24.17 -18.21 3.20
C HIS A 752 23.54 -19.18 2.19
N PRO A 753 24.33 -19.72 1.24
CA PRO A 753 23.86 -20.70 0.26
C PRO A 753 23.58 -22.05 0.92
N ILE A 754 22.33 -22.52 0.84
CA ILE A 754 21.91 -23.85 1.30
C ILE A 754 21.15 -24.58 0.20
N LEU A 755 21.39 -25.90 0.08
CA LEU A 755 20.67 -26.75 -0.86
C LEU A 755 19.17 -26.84 -0.53
N MET A 756 18.32 -26.69 -1.55
CA MET A 756 16.88 -26.89 -1.45
C MET A 756 16.56 -28.32 -0.98
N PRO A 757 15.76 -28.50 0.10
CA PRO A 757 15.23 -29.80 0.48
C PRO A 757 14.48 -30.48 -0.69
N PRO A 758 14.40 -31.83 -0.75
CA PRO A 758 13.84 -32.53 -1.92
C PRO A 758 12.41 -32.08 -2.32
N ALA A 759 11.57 -31.74 -1.34
CA ALA A 759 10.23 -31.20 -1.60
C ALA A 759 10.27 -29.79 -2.24
N GLN A 760 11.18 -28.92 -1.80
CA GLN A 760 11.37 -27.58 -2.37
C GLN A 760 11.99 -27.66 -3.78
N ALA A 761 12.94 -28.56 -3.99
CA ALA A 761 13.52 -28.83 -5.31
C ALA A 761 12.45 -29.30 -6.31
N ALA A 762 11.62 -30.28 -5.95
CA ALA A 762 10.53 -30.77 -6.82
C ALA A 762 9.50 -29.68 -7.16
N ALA A 763 9.12 -28.83 -6.19
CA ALA A 763 8.24 -27.69 -6.42
C ALA A 763 8.88 -26.63 -7.33
N TYR A 764 10.19 -26.38 -7.18
CA TYR A 764 10.95 -25.44 -8.02
C TYR A 764 11.09 -25.93 -9.46
N ASP A 765 11.38 -27.22 -9.66
CA ASP A 765 11.44 -27.86 -10.97
C ASP A 765 10.09 -27.74 -11.71
N ALA A 766 8.96 -27.96 -11.03
CA ALA A 766 7.63 -27.81 -11.62
C ALA A 766 7.36 -26.37 -12.12
N VAL A 767 7.66 -25.35 -11.30
CA VAL A 767 7.46 -23.94 -11.67
C VAL A 767 8.44 -23.49 -12.78
N ARG A 768 9.66 -24.04 -12.84
CA ARG A 768 10.60 -23.74 -13.94
C ARG A 768 10.18 -24.40 -15.25
N ILE A 769 9.60 -25.61 -15.22
CA ILE A 769 9.03 -26.25 -16.43
C ILE A 769 7.84 -25.42 -16.95
N GLU A 770 6.99 -24.92 -16.05
CA GLU A 770 5.93 -23.96 -16.39
C GLU A 770 6.50 -22.69 -17.04
N LEU A 771 7.57 -22.11 -16.48
CA LEU A 771 8.24 -20.92 -17.03
C LEU A 771 8.82 -21.17 -18.44
N ALA A 772 9.46 -22.33 -18.66
CA ALA A 772 10.04 -22.69 -19.95
C ALA A 772 8.98 -23.00 -21.04
N GLY A 773 7.75 -23.33 -20.65
CA GLY A 773 6.61 -23.51 -21.56
C GLY A 773 5.86 -22.21 -21.90
N VAL A 774 6.29 -21.06 -21.37
CA VAL A 774 5.59 -19.78 -21.51
C VAL A 774 6.35 -18.84 -22.45
N ALA A 775 5.81 -18.65 -23.65
CA ALA A 775 6.29 -17.67 -24.63
C ALA A 775 5.85 -16.22 -24.34
N ASP A 776 4.95 -16.04 -23.36
CA ASP A 776 4.22 -14.82 -23.04
C ASP A 776 4.78 -14.18 -21.76
N ARG A 777 5.47 -13.04 -21.88
CA ARG A 777 6.21 -12.36 -20.81
C ARG A 777 5.31 -11.99 -19.62
N GLY A 778 4.03 -11.65 -19.85
CA GLY A 778 3.05 -11.34 -18.81
C GLY A 778 2.58 -12.57 -18.00
N ARG A 779 2.59 -13.76 -18.59
CA ARG A 779 2.55 -15.03 -17.86
C ARG A 779 3.91 -15.34 -17.22
N ALA A 780 5.03 -15.11 -17.90
CA ALA A 780 6.36 -15.40 -17.36
C ALA A 780 6.63 -14.62 -16.05
N LEU A 781 6.25 -13.34 -15.98
CA LEU A 781 6.29 -12.55 -14.75
C LEU A 781 5.47 -13.17 -13.61
N ARG A 782 4.24 -13.64 -13.88
CA ARG A 782 3.41 -14.34 -12.88
C ARG A 782 4.05 -15.65 -12.41
N VAL A 783 4.70 -16.39 -13.31
CA VAL A 783 5.46 -17.61 -12.97
C VAL A 783 6.73 -17.28 -12.17
N LEU A 784 7.44 -16.19 -12.48
CA LEU A 784 8.57 -15.69 -11.67
C LEU A 784 8.14 -15.29 -10.25
N HIS A 785 6.98 -14.63 -10.09
CA HIS A 785 6.42 -14.35 -8.76
C HIS A 785 6.16 -15.64 -7.98
N ARG A 786 5.64 -16.69 -8.64
CA ARG A 786 5.44 -18.01 -8.04
C ARG A 786 6.77 -18.72 -7.70
N LEU A 787 7.80 -18.56 -8.53
CA LEU A 787 9.16 -19.07 -8.27
C LEU A 787 9.80 -18.36 -7.05
N ARG A 788 9.56 -17.06 -6.89
CA ARG A 788 9.95 -16.26 -5.71
C ARG A 788 9.24 -16.73 -4.43
N THR A 789 8.00 -17.24 -4.53
CA THR A 789 7.28 -17.87 -3.42
C THR A 789 7.86 -19.25 -3.09
N VAL A 790 8.08 -20.12 -4.07
CA VAL A 790 8.63 -21.48 -3.84
C VAL A 790 10.04 -21.45 -3.25
N THR A 791 10.88 -20.49 -3.64
CA THR A 791 12.22 -20.30 -3.04
C THR A 791 12.18 -19.77 -1.59
N LEU A 792 11.08 -19.12 -1.17
CA LEU A 792 10.82 -18.83 0.24
C LEU A 792 10.34 -20.09 0.98
N HIS A 793 9.35 -20.80 0.44
CA HIS A 793 8.83 -22.07 0.99
C HIS A 793 8.00 -22.84 -0.05
N PRO A 794 8.08 -24.18 -0.14
CA PRO A 794 7.31 -24.97 -1.12
C PRO A 794 5.79 -24.92 -0.92
N ASP A 795 5.33 -24.90 0.33
CA ASP A 795 3.90 -24.95 0.68
C ASP A 795 3.61 -24.08 1.92
N LEU A 796 3.33 -22.79 1.72
CA LEU A 796 3.12 -21.83 2.81
C LEU A 796 1.87 -22.13 3.65
N ASP A 797 0.84 -22.71 3.03
CA ASP A 797 -0.45 -23.03 3.62
C ASP A 797 -0.49 -24.48 4.19
N GLY A 798 0.61 -25.23 4.07
CA GLY A 798 0.68 -26.66 4.36
C GLY A 798 0.58 -27.08 5.82
N ASP A 799 0.07 -28.30 6.03
CA ASP A 799 -0.31 -28.95 7.31
C ASP A 799 0.89 -29.43 8.18
N ALA A 800 2.09 -28.88 7.93
CA ALA A 800 3.33 -29.33 8.55
C ALA A 800 3.48 -28.88 10.02
N ASN A 801 4.00 -29.78 10.87
CA ASN A 801 4.43 -29.49 12.24
C ASN A 801 5.53 -28.39 12.27
N SER A 802 5.80 -27.82 13.45
CA SER A 802 6.64 -26.63 13.59
C SER A 802 8.06 -26.81 13.07
N GLU A 803 8.69 -27.93 13.43
CA GLU A 803 10.06 -28.28 13.04
C GLU A 803 10.13 -28.61 11.54
N THR A 804 9.22 -29.43 11.03
CA THR A 804 9.22 -29.87 9.63
C THR A 804 8.85 -28.76 8.64
N TRP A 805 8.10 -27.72 9.06
CA TRP A 805 7.88 -26.53 8.24
C TRP A 805 9.16 -25.70 8.08
N GLY A 806 9.99 -25.59 9.12
CA GLY A 806 11.30 -24.96 9.02
C GLY A 806 12.28 -25.75 8.14
N GLU A 807 12.29 -27.08 8.28
CA GLU A 807 13.14 -27.98 7.49
C GLU A 807 12.75 -28.06 6.00
N ALA A 808 11.49 -27.77 5.66
CA ALA A 808 10.99 -27.81 4.28
C ALA A 808 11.50 -26.67 3.38
N SER A 809 12.19 -25.67 3.91
CA SER A 809 12.82 -24.58 3.13
C SER A 809 14.27 -24.33 3.49
N ALA A 810 15.14 -24.26 2.48
CA ALA A 810 16.55 -23.89 2.64
C ALA A 810 16.73 -22.55 3.36
N ARG A 811 15.95 -21.52 3.01
CA ARG A 811 16.07 -20.19 3.61
C ARG A 811 15.59 -20.15 5.06
N LEU A 812 14.53 -20.87 5.41
CA LEU A 812 14.05 -20.93 6.79
C LEU A 812 15.04 -21.70 7.67
N ASN A 813 15.51 -22.86 7.22
CA ASN A 813 16.47 -23.68 7.96
C ASN A 813 17.74 -22.88 8.35
N VAL A 814 18.34 -22.17 7.39
CA VAL A 814 19.49 -21.29 7.72
C VAL A 814 19.09 -20.10 8.59
N THR A 815 17.88 -19.56 8.44
CA THR A 815 17.38 -18.48 9.32
C THR A 815 17.26 -18.95 10.77
N PHE A 816 16.72 -20.15 11.03
CA PHE A 816 16.70 -20.73 12.38
C PHE A 816 18.13 -20.93 12.93
N THR A 817 19.03 -21.50 12.12
CA THR A 817 20.43 -21.75 12.52
C THR A 817 21.17 -20.45 12.86
N LEU A 818 20.95 -19.38 12.09
CA LEU A 818 21.50 -18.06 12.36
C LEU A 818 20.91 -17.43 13.62
N LEU A 819 19.59 -17.53 13.81
CA LEU A 819 18.92 -16.96 14.99
C LEU A 819 19.31 -17.69 16.29
N ASP A 820 19.61 -18.99 16.23
CA ASP A 820 20.21 -19.72 17.35
C ASP A 820 21.60 -19.14 17.72
N GLN A 821 22.48 -18.94 16.74
CA GLN A 821 23.81 -18.33 16.95
C GLN A 821 23.73 -16.88 17.47
N ILE A 822 22.73 -16.11 17.02
CA ILE A 822 22.48 -14.74 17.48
C ILE A 822 22.02 -14.74 18.94
N ARG A 823 21.19 -15.72 19.34
CA ARG A 823 20.77 -15.94 20.74
C ARG A 823 21.92 -16.31 21.66
N GLU A 824 22.83 -17.18 21.21
CA GLU A 824 24.04 -17.54 21.99
C GLU A 824 24.94 -16.33 22.31
N ARG A 825 24.93 -15.29 21.45
CA ARG A 825 25.66 -14.03 21.65
C ARG A 825 24.90 -12.98 22.47
N GLY A 826 23.64 -13.22 22.82
CA GLY A 826 22.75 -12.21 23.41
C GLY A 826 22.43 -11.05 22.45
N GLU A 827 22.42 -11.30 21.14
CA GLU A 827 22.26 -10.27 20.11
C GLU A 827 20.83 -10.20 19.56
N ARG A 828 20.57 -9.25 18.65
CA ARG A 828 19.23 -8.85 18.24
C ARG A 828 19.12 -8.76 16.73
N ALA A 829 18.07 -9.35 16.16
CA ALA A 829 17.88 -9.43 14.71
C ALA A 829 16.57 -8.79 14.25
N LEU A 830 16.63 -8.14 13.08
CA LEU A 830 15.45 -7.80 12.29
C LEU A 830 15.30 -8.77 11.12
N ILE A 831 14.08 -9.25 10.89
CA ILE A 831 13.76 -10.16 9.79
C ILE A 831 12.87 -9.43 8.78
N PHE A 832 13.36 -9.24 7.55
CA PHE A 832 12.59 -8.64 6.46
C PHE A 832 11.87 -9.71 5.64
N LEU A 833 10.53 -9.63 5.64
CA LEU A 833 9.65 -10.63 5.05
C LEU A 833 8.40 -9.98 4.45
N GLU A 834 8.16 -10.18 3.16
CA GLU A 834 7.07 -9.52 2.41
C GLU A 834 5.70 -10.21 2.56
N ASN A 835 5.67 -11.54 2.72
CA ASN A 835 4.43 -12.31 2.77
C ASN A 835 3.83 -12.32 4.20
N ARG A 836 2.65 -11.69 4.38
CA ARG A 836 1.98 -11.58 5.69
C ARG A 836 1.74 -12.93 6.39
N LYS A 837 1.17 -13.92 5.70
CA LYS A 837 0.92 -15.27 6.29
C LYS A 837 2.23 -15.85 6.85
N ALA A 838 3.32 -15.73 6.09
CA ALA A 838 4.63 -16.18 6.51
C ALA A 838 5.19 -15.37 7.70
N GLN A 839 4.90 -14.07 7.82
CA GLN A 839 5.28 -13.26 9.00
C GLN A 839 4.64 -13.80 10.28
N HIS A 840 3.32 -14.04 10.29
CA HIS A 840 2.61 -14.50 11.49
C HIS A 840 3.01 -15.93 11.86
N ARG A 841 3.08 -16.85 10.87
CA ARG A 841 3.52 -18.24 11.09
C ARG A 841 4.96 -18.28 11.64
N LEU A 842 5.87 -17.47 11.08
CA LEU A 842 7.24 -17.37 11.57
C LEU A 842 7.33 -16.74 12.98
N ALA A 843 6.54 -15.70 13.28
CA ALA A 843 6.50 -15.07 14.60
C ALA A 843 6.09 -16.05 15.70
N GLY A 844 5.06 -16.88 15.48
CA GLY A 844 4.65 -17.91 16.44
C GLY A 844 5.75 -18.96 16.68
N LEU A 845 6.36 -19.46 15.61
CA LEU A 845 7.44 -20.45 15.66
C LEU A 845 8.67 -19.95 16.43
N LEU A 846 9.14 -18.73 16.10
CA LEU A 846 10.31 -18.13 16.74
C LEU A 846 10.04 -17.72 18.19
N SER A 847 8.81 -17.25 18.50
CA SER A 847 8.41 -16.95 19.89
C SER A 847 8.54 -18.19 20.77
N ARG A 848 8.03 -19.34 20.30
CA ARG A 848 8.15 -20.62 21.02
C ARG A 848 9.59 -21.16 21.08
N ARG A 849 10.36 -21.12 19.99
CA ARG A 849 11.76 -21.62 19.96
C ARG A 849 12.66 -20.88 20.95
N TYR A 850 12.40 -19.59 21.17
CA TYR A 850 13.25 -18.73 21.99
C TYR A 850 12.69 -18.35 23.35
N GLY A 851 11.42 -18.67 23.63
CA GLY A 851 10.75 -18.31 24.88
C GLY A 851 10.38 -16.82 24.97
N LEU A 852 10.21 -16.16 23.82
CA LEU A 852 9.80 -14.76 23.76
C LEU A 852 8.27 -14.69 23.95
N LEU A 853 7.82 -13.78 24.82
CA LEU A 853 6.38 -13.59 25.10
C LEU A 853 5.58 -13.14 23.86
N ARG A 854 6.26 -12.53 22.88
CA ARG A 854 5.75 -12.13 21.56
C ARG A 854 6.91 -11.75 20.66
N ILE A 855 6.66 -11.71 19.35
CA ILE A 855 7.50 -11.03 18.36
C ILE A 855 6.64 -9.96 17.69
N ASP A 856 7.14 -8.72 17.64
CA ASP A 856 6.41 -7.61 17.01
C ASP A 856 6.56 -7.66 15.48
N ILE A 857 5.45 -7.47 14.75
CA ILE A 857 5.38 -7.47 13.28
C ILE A 857 4.98 -6.07 12.79
N LEU A 858 5.85 -5.41 12.02
CA LEU A 858 5.68 -4.00 11.64
C LEU A 858 5.50 -3.88 10.11
N ASN A 859 4.28 -3.55 9.69
CA ASN A 859 3.89 -3.37 8.28
C ASN A 859 3.51 -1.91 7.99
N GLY A 860 3.37 -1.56 6.70
CA GLY A 860 3.15 -0.18 6.25
C GLY A 860 1.82 0.44 6.72
N ASP A 861 0.83 -0.43 6.94
CA ASP A 861 -0.53 -0.18 7.43
C ASP A 861 -0.67 -0.32 8.96
N THR A 862 0.38 -0.69 9.70
CA THR A 862 0.32 -0.72 11.17
C THR A 862 0.09 0.69 11.74
N PRO A 863 -1.00 0.96 12.51
CA PRO A 863 -1.35 2.31 12.98
C PRO A 863 -0.22 3.03 13.73
N ILE A 864 -0.19 4.37 13.64
CA ILE A 864 0.97 5.18 14.06
C ILE A 864 1.32 5.00 15.55
N ASP A 865 0.32 5.02 16.45
CA ASP A 865 0.56 4.82 17.89
C ASP A 865 1.03 3.41 18.21
N ARG A 866 0.43 2.38 17.58
CA ARG A 866 0.86 0.97 17.70
C ARG A 866 2.32 0.83 17.26
N ARG A 867 2.66 1.36 16.08
CA ARG A 867 4.02 1.42 15.51
C ARG A 867 5.01 2.12 16.45
N ARG A 868 4.67 3.30 16.99
CA ARG A 868 5.51 4.04 17.95
C ARG A 868 5.74 3.24 19.24
N SER A 869 4.73 2.50 19.71
CA SER A 869 4.84 1.65 20.91
C SER A 869 5.79 0.45 20.70
N MET A 870 5.80 -0.15 19.51
CA MET A 870 6.64 -1.30 19.15
C MET A 870 8.10 -0.87 19.01
N VAL A 871 8.35 0.23 18.27
CA VAL A 871 9.70 0.80 18.09
C VAL A 871 10.31 1.26 19.43
N LYS A 872 9.51 1.86 20.32
CA LYS A 872 9.97 2.23 21.68
C LYS A 872 10.25 1.00 22.56
N ARG A 873 9.45 -0.07 22.44
CA ARG A 873 9.67 -1.34 23.16
C ARG A 873 10.99 -1.99 22.74
N PHE A 874 11.19 -2.17 21.43
CA PHE A 874 12.40 -2.79 20.87
C PHE A 874 13.67 -1.99 21.25
N GLN A 875 13.64 -0.66 21.22
CA GLN A 875 14.80 0.17 21.57
C GLN A 875 15.04 0.40 23.06
N ARG A 876 14.07 0.17 23.96
CA ARG A 876 14.23 0.36 25.43
C ARG A 876 15.46 -0.37 25.98
N HIS A 877 15.73 -1.53 25.42
CA HIS A 877 16.82 -2.45 25.74
C HIS A 877 18.21 -1.79 25.73
N LEU A 878 18.44 -0.77 24.88
CA LEU A 878 19.66 0.07 24.87
C LEU A 878 20.03 0.72 26.22
N THR A 879 19.13 0.70 27.20
CA THR A 879 19.30 1.34 28.51
C THR A 879 19.04 0.44 29.71
N GLN A 880 18.49 -0.77 29.53
CA GLN A 880 17.93 -1.56 30.65
C GLN A 880 18.04 -3.09 30.53
N ASP A 881 18.28 -3.67 29.35
CA ASP A 881 18.08 -5.10 29.13
C ASP A 881 18.86 -5.60 27.91
N GLU A 882 19.89 -6.40 28.14
CA GLU A 882 20.79 -6.96 27.11
C GLU A 882 20.32 -8.33 26.56
N GLY A 883 19.05 -8.68 26.72
CA GLY A 883 18.49 -9.94 26.21
C GLY A 883 18.37 -10.03 24.68
N PHE A 884 18.28 -11.26 24.17
CA PHE A 884 17.91 -11.58 22.79
C PHE A 884 16.44 -11.21 22.51
N ASP A 885 16.17 -10.62 21.35
CA ASP A 885 14.86 -10.09 20.94
C ASP A 885 14.78 -9.97 19.41
N LEU A 886 13.56 -10.04 18.87
CA LEU A 886 13.30 -10.15 17.44
C LEU A 886 12.11 -9.28 17.01
N MET A 887 12.21 -8.68 15.84
CA MET A 887 11.09 -7.96 15.20
C MET A 887 11.06 -8.24 13.70
N ILE A 888 9.87 -8.50 13.16
CA ILE A 888 9.64 -8.79 11.73
C ILE A 888 9.13 -7.52 11.06
N LEU A 889 9.63 -7.21 9.85
CA LEU A 889 9.21 -6.03 9.10
C LEU A 889 8.83 -6.38 7.66
N GLY A 890 7.72 -5.81 7.18
CA GLY A 890 7.43 -5.75 5.75
C GLY A 890 8.35 -4.74 5.04
N PRO A 891 8.88 -5.01 3.83
CA PRO A 891 9.80 -4.09 3.15
C PRO A 891 9.27 -2.66 2.98
N ARG A 892 7.95 -2.51 2.73
CA ARG A 892 7.29 -1.18 2.64
C ARG A 892 7.36 -0.37 3.94
N ALA A 893 7.65 -1.00 5.10
CA ALA A 893 7.82 -0.32 6.38
C ALA A 893 9.26 0.21 6.63
N ALA A 894 10.21 -0.04 5.73
CA ALA A 894 11.54 0.59 5.80
C ALA A 894 11.50 2.07 5.32
N GLY A 895 10.63 2.39 4.37
CA GLY A 895 10.49 3.73 3.78
C GLY A 895 9.94 4.83 4.69
N VAL A 896 9.56 4.49 5.93
CA VAL A 896 9.00 5.44 6.92
C VAL A 896 10.04 6.01 7.91
N GLY A 897 11.34 5.85 7.63
CA GLY A 897 12.41 6.63 8.26
C GLY A 897 12.87 6.18 9.65
N LEU A 898 12.43 5.01 10.12
CA LEU A 898 12.68 4.48 11.47
C LEU A 898 14.19 4.38 11.83
N THR A 899 14.49 4.45 13.12
CA THR A 899 15.82 4.14 13.70
C THR A 899 15.67 2.94 14.61
N LEU A 900 16.52 1.92 14.43
CA LEU A 900 16.45 0.62 15.12
C LEU A 900 17.84 0.11 15.51
N THR A 901 18.73 1.01 15.98
CA THR A 901 20.13 0.71 16.36
C THR A 901 20.30 -0.29 17.51
N ALA A 902 19.20 -0.70 18.16
CA ALA A 902 19.17 -1.79 19.14
C ALA A 902 19.39 -3.19 18.52
N ALA A 903 19.18 -3.35 17.21
CA ALA A 903 19.55 -4.58 16.50
C ALA A 903 21.01 -4.51 16.01
N THR A 904 21.62 -5.69 15.83
CA THR A 904 22.95 -5.87 15.23
C THR A 904 22.92 -6.78 14.02
N HIS A 905 21.88 -7.62 13.87
CA HIS A 905 21.72 -8.52 12.74
C HIS A 905 20.52 -8.13 11.85
N VAL A 906 20.68 -8.31 10.54
CA VAL A 906 19.61 -8.20 9.54
C VAL A 906 19.48 -9.53 8.81
N ILE A 907 18.26 -10.03 8.61
CA ILE A 907 17.99 -11.23 7.82
C ILE A 907 16.99 -10.90 6.71
N HIS A 908 17.45 -10.87 5.44
CA HIS A 908 16.59 -10.64 4.27
C HIS A 908 16.01 -11.95 3.75
N LEU A 909 15.02 -12.47 4.49
CA LEU A 909 14.36 -13.75 4.18
C LEU A 909 13.53 -13.69 2.89
N SER A 910 12.92 -12.53 2.59
CA SER A 910 12.42 -12.20 1.25
C SER A 910 13.23 -11.08 0.61
N ARG A 911 13.98 -11.43 -0.44
CA ARG A 911 14.81 -10.51 -1.23
C ARG A 911 13.97 -9.60 -2.12
N TRP A 912 14.45 -8.37 -2.32
CA TRP A 912 13.84 -7.36 -3.20
C TRP A 912 14.67 -7.13 -4.47
N TRP A 913 14.01 -6.95 -5.60
CA TRP A 913 14.66 -6.78 -6.91
C TRP A 913 15.50 -5.48 -7.02
N ASN A 914 15.12 -4.44 -6.28
CA ASN A 914 15.83 -3.16 -6.22
C ASN A 914 16.76 -3.12 -4.99
N PRO A 915 18.09 -3.09 -5.17
CA PRO A 915 19.04 -3.10 -4.05
C PRO A 915 18.99 -1.81 -3.21
N ALA A 916 18.45 -0.69 -3.74
CA ALA A 916 18.27 0.53 -2.96
C ALA A 916 17.22 0.36 -1.84
N VAL A 917 16.23 -0.52 -2.03
CA VAL A 917 15.24 -0.86 -1.00
C VAL A 917 15.87 -1.76 0.07
N GLU A 918 16.67 -2.75 -0.33
CA GLU A 918 17.43 -3.59 0.61
C GLU A 918 18.40 -2.74 1.46
N GLU A 919 19.05 -1.74 0.86
CA GLU A 919 19.95 -0.85 1.60
C GLU A 919 19.20 0.15 2.50
N GLN A 920 18.04 0.67 2.08
CA GLN A 920 17.17 1.45 2.97
C GLN A 920 16.71 0.63 4.19
N CYS A 921 16.53 -0.69 4.05
CA CYS A 921 16.29 -1.60 5.18
C CYS A 921 17.52 -1.74 6.09
N ASN A 922 18.71 -1.97 5.52
CA ASN A 922 19.98 -2.08 6.28
C ASN A 922 20.28 -0.80 7.08
N ASP A 923 20.01 0.36 6.47
CA ASP A 923 20.25 1.69 7.02
C ASP A 923 19.29 2.11 8.14
N ARG A 924 18.27 1.29 8.45
CA ARG A 924 17.48 1.44 9.69
C ARG A 924 18.32 1.11 10.93
N ILE A 925 19.36 0.28 10.78
CA ILE A 925 20.26 -0.18 11.84
C ILE A 925 21.67 0.41 11.69
N HIS A 926 22.21 0.43 10.47
CA HIS A 926 23.54 1.00 10.20
C HIS A 926 23.46 2.53 10.06
N ARG A 927 23.22 3.19 11.20
CA ARG A 927 23.01 4.64 11.35
C ARG A 927 23.83 5.16 12.54
N ILE A 928 24.14 6.46 12.54
CA ILE A 928 24.79 7.13 13.69
C ILE A 928 23.99 6.85 14.97
N GLY A 929 24.68 6.37 16.01
CA GLY A 929 24.06 5.81 17.23
C GLY A 929 24.10 4.28 17.30
N GLN A 930 24.58 3.60 16.25
CA GLN A 930 25.04 2.22 16.32
C GLN A 930 26.46 2.16 16.91
N HIS A 931 26.70 1.19 17.80
CA HIS A 931 27.97 0.99 18.52
C HIS A 931 28.56 -0.42 18.36
N ARG A 932 27.80 -1.39 17.85
CA ARG A 932 28.26 -2.76 17.53
C ARG A 932 28.33 -2.95 16.01
N PRO A 933 29.21 -3.85 15.50
CA PRO A 933 29.21 -4.27 14.10
C PRO A 933 27.82 -4.73 13.64
N VAL A 934 27.51 -4.55 12.36
CA VAL A 934 26.21 -4.94 11.77
C VAL A 934 26.42 -6.08 10.77
N GLU A 935 25.84 -7.25 11.04
CA GLU A 935 25.89 -8.41 10.16
C GLU A 935 24.59 -8.50 9.33
N VAL A 936 24.70 -8.42 8.00
CA VAL A 936 23.57 -8.55 7.07
C VAL A 936 23.60 -9.94 6.45
N HIS A 937 22.64 -10.78 6.81
CA HIS A 937 22.52 -12.17 6.40
C HIS A 937 21.56 -12.31 5.21
N LEU A 938 22.04 -12.98 4.18
CA LEU A 938 21.31 -13.22 2.93
C LEU A 938 21.13 -14.74 2.71
N PRO A 939 20.02 -15.34 3.17
CA PRO A 939 19.66 -16.73 2.86
C PRO A 939 19.49 -16.93 1.35
N VAL A 940 20.22 -17.89 0.78
CA VAL A 940 20.22 -18.20 -0.67
C VAL A 940 19.84 -19.67 -0.88
N ALA A 941 18.70 -19.92 -1.49
CA ALA A 941 18.25 -21.27 -1.85
C ALA A 941 18.91 -21.74 -3.15
N VAL A 942 19.70 -22.80 -3.05
CA VAL A 942 20.46 -23.40 -4.16
C VAL A 942 19.83 -24.72 -4.57
N HIS A 943 19.40 -24.86 -5.82
CA HIS A 943 18.82 -26.11 -6.31
C HIS A 943 19.93 -27.15 -6.57
N PRO A 944 19.86 -28.38 -6.03
CA PRO A 944 20.92 -29.40 -6.16
C PRO A 944 21.41 -29.63 -7.60
N ASN A 945 20.49 -29.69 -8.57
CA ASN A 945 20.83 -29.94 -9.98
C ASN A 945 21.36 -28.70 -10.75
N PHE A 946 21.10 -27.48 -10.29
CA PHE A 946 21.37 -26.24 -11.06
C PHE A 946 22.42 -25.33 -10.41
N GLY A 947 22.70 -25.48 -9.11
CA GLY A 947 23.77 -24.76 -8.43
C GLY A 947 23.63 -23.24 -8.57
N SER A 948 24.68 -22.57 -9.08
CA SER A 948 24.71 -21.13 -9.32
C SER A 948 23.71 -20.60 -10.37
N GLN A 949 23.03 -21.47 -11.12
CA GLN A 949 21.92 -21.08 -12.01
C GLN A 949 20.57 -20.95 -11.28
N SER A 950 20.52 -21.20 -9.96
CA SER A 950 19.31 -21.04 -9.15
C SER A 950 18.85 -19.59 -9.07
N PHE A 951 17.54 -19.38 -8.97
CA PHE A 951 16.87 -18.06 -8.91
C PHE A 951 17.55 -17.08 -7.94
N ASP A 952 17.82 -17.50 -6.69
CA ASP A 952 18.45 -16.65 -5.67
C ASP A 952 19.88 -16.24 -6.05
N CYS A 953 20.63 -17.12 -6.73
CA CYS A 953 21.99 -16.84 -7.20
C CYS A 953 21.96 -15.84 -8.37
N ARG A 954 21.04 -16.02 -9.33
CA ARG A 954 20.82 -15.08 -10.44
C ARG A 954 20.39 -13.70 -9.94
N LEU A 955 19.50 -13.66 -8.95
CA LEU A 955 19.06 -12.45 -8.27
C LEU A 955 20.22 -11.74 -7.56
N GLN A 956 21.10 -12.46 -6.86
CA GLN A 956 22.31 -11.89 -6.26
C GLN A 956 23.25 -11.29 -7.32
N VAL A 957 23.52 -11.98 -8.43
CA VAL A 957 24.38 -11.46 -9.52
C VAL A 957 23.78 -10.18 -10.13
N LEU A 958 22.47 -10.15 -10.39
CA LEU A 958 21.78 -8.96 -10.90
C LEU A 958 21.88 -7.78 -9.92
N MET A 959 21.63 -8.02 -8.63
CA MET A 959 21.68 -6.98 -7.60
C MET A 959 23.10 -6.45 -7.37
N LEU A 960 24.13 -7.29 -7.44
CA LEU A 960 25.54 -6.87 -7.42
C LEU A 960 25.85 -5.96 -8.62
N ARG A 961 25.50 -6.39 -9.84
CA ARG A 961 25.71 -5.62 -11.08
C ARG A 961 25.02 -4.24 -11.02
N LYS A 962 23.76 -4.19 -10.57
CA LYS A 962 23.04 -2.92 -10.36
C LYS A 962 23.72 -2.05 -9.30
N SER A 963 24.09 -2.63 -8.15
CA SER A 963 24.73 -1.90 -7.05
C SER A 963 26.06 -1.25 -7.50
N GLN A 964 26.93 -2.00 -8.19
CA GLN A 964 28.20 -1.47 -8.72
C GLN A 964 28.00 -0.27 -9.67
N LEU A 965 27.00 -0.33 -10.56
CA LEU A 965 26.65 0.78 -11.45
C LEU A 965 26.15 2.02 -10.67
N SER A 966 25.37 1.82 -9.59
CA SER A 966 24.83 2.87 -8.71
C SER A 966 25.89 3.58 -7.85
N HIS A 967 26.94 2.88 -7.45
CA HIS A 967 28.05 3.47 -6.69
C HIS A 967 29.00 4.27 -7.61
N ALA A 968 29.21 3.83 -8.85
CA ALA A 968 30.11 4.49 -9.79
C ALA A 968 29.47 5.68 -10.54
N VAL A 969 28.16 5.62 -10.81
CA VAL A 969 27.43 6.50 -11.72
C VAL A 969 26.04 6.82 -11.13
N LEU A 970 25.42 7.93 -11.55
CA LEU A 970 24.02 8.28 -11.26
C LEU A 970 23.01 7.32 -11.96
N TRP A 971 23.26 6.01 -11.95
CA TRP A 971 22.54 5.05 -12.78
C TRP A 971 21.12 4.77 -12.25
N PRO A 972 20.09 4.65 -13.11
CA PRO A 972 18.76 4.24 -12.67
C PRO A 972 18.69 2.79 -12.18
N MET A 973 17.91 2.54 -11.13
CA MET A 973 17.94 1.30 -10.32
C MET A 973 16.64 0.49 -10.35
N GLY A 974 15.66 0.94 -11.15
CA GLY A 974 14.29 0.47 -11.14
C GLY A 974 14.14 -0.98 -11.61
N ASP A 975 12.92 -1.49 -11.51
CA ASP A 975 12.54 -2.71 -12.22
C ASP A 975 12.32 -2.37 -13.70
N THR A 976 13.18 -2.90 -14.57
CA THR A 976 13.00 -2.76 -16.02
C THR A 976 12.52 -4.09 -16.60
N GLY A 977 11.70 -4.03 -17.66
CA GLY A 977 11.32 -5.24 -18.39
C GLY A 977 12.52 -6.00 -18.96
N GLU A 978 13.65 -5.32 -19.18
CA GLU A 978 14.93 -5.90 -19.62
C GLU A 978 15.60 -6.74 -18.52
N ASP A 979 15.56 -6.31 -17.25
CA ASP A 979 16.04 -7.10 -16.11
C ASP A 979 15.26 -8.41 -15.97
N SER A 980 13.93 -8.28 -15.95
CA SER A 980 13.02 -9.42 -15.83
C SER A 980 13.14 -10.38 -17.01
N ALA A 981 13.28 -9.86 -18.25
CA ALA A 981 13.56 -10.68 -19.43
C ALA A 981 14.92 -11.39 -19.32
N THR A 982 15.98 -10.69 -18.89
CA THR A 982 17.32 -11.28 -18.68
C THR A 982 17.26 -12.43 -17.68
N LEU A 983 16.48 -12.31 -16.60
CA LEU A 983 16.25 -13.37 -15.63
C LEU A 983 15.50 -14.58 -16.23
N VAL A 984 14.45 -14.37 -17.04
CA VAL A 984 13.76 -15.48 -17.74
C VAL A 984 14.74 -16.20 -18.67
N ASP A 985 15.50 -15.47 -19.47
CA ASP A 985 16.53 -16.00 -20.36
C ASP A 985 17.60 -16.82 -19.61
N GLU A 986 18.09 -16.31 -18.47
CA GLU A 986 19.11 -16.97 -17.66
C GLU A 986 18.62 -18.19 -16.86
N LEU A 987 17.30 -18.31 -16.65
CA LEU A 987 16.64 -19.43 -15.95
C LEU A 987 16.06 -20.50 -16.89
N THR A 988 15.79 -20.15 -18.15
CA THR A 988 15.27 -21.08 -19.18
C THR A 988 16.37 -21.76 -19.99
N ARG A 989 17.56 -21.16 -20.11
CA ARG A 989 18.75 -21.80 -20.70
C ARG A 989 19.14 -23.06 -19.91
N SER A 990 18.89 -24.22 -20.50
CA SER A 990 19.29 -25.52 -19.96
C SER A 990 20.81 -25.65 -19.85
N ARG A 991 21.25 -26.54 -18.96
CA ARG A 991 22.65 -26.98 -18.89
C ARG A 991 22.73 -28.45 -19.26
N ASP A 992 23.48 -28.77 -20.31
CA ASP A 992 23.90 -30.13 -20.57
C ASP A 992 24.87 -30.61 -19.48
N THR A 993 24.74 -31.91 -19.13
CA THR A 993 25.47 -32.65 -18.10
C THR A 993 25.37 -32.15 -16.63
N PRO A 994 24.83 -32.97 -15.71
CA PRO A 994 24.94 -32.71 -14.27
C PRO A 994 26.36 -33.05 -13.78
N ASN A 995 26.95 -32.21 -12.94
CA ASN A 995 28.26 -32.46 -12.34
C ASN A 995 28.15 -32.59 -10.81
N GLN A 996 28.62 -33.72 -10.27
CA GLN A 996 28.48 -34.09 -8.85
C GLN A 996 29.43 -33.32 -7.89
N SER A 997 30.15 -32.31 -8.38
CA SER A 997 31.03 -31.44 -7.57
C SER A 997 30.38 -30.09 -7.19
N ALA A 998 29.05 -29.97 -7.29
CA ALA A 998 28.35 -28.69 -7.25
C ALA A 998 28.49 -27.91 -5.94
N GLU A 999 28.47 -28.56 -4.77
CA GLU A 999 28.48 -27.86 -3.47
C GLU A 999 29.73 -26.99 -3.29
N ARG A 1000 30.94 -27.55 -3.48
CA ARG A 1000 32.18 -26.77 -3.39
C ARG A 1000 32.27 -25.71 -4.46
N ALA A 1001 32.05 -26.08 -5.73
CA ALA A 1001 32.18 -25.14 -6.83
C ALA A 1001 31.22 -23.94 -6.72
N VAL A 1002 30.00 -24.13 -6.19
CA VAL A 1002 29.04 -23.02 -6.01
C VAL A 1002 29.40 -22.16 -4.80
N VAL A 1003 29.94 -22.72 -3.72
CA VAL A 1003 30.47 -21.91 -2.61
C VAL A 1003 31.71 -21.14 -3.06
N GLU A 1004 32.71 -21.80 -3.65
CA GLU A 1004 33.94 -21.18 -4.16
C GLU A 1004 33.62 -20.04 -5.16
N THR A 1005 32.71 -20.25 -6.13
CA THR A 1005 32.31 -19.19 -7.08
C THR A 1005 31.48 -18.05 -6.43
N LEU A 1006 30.87 -18.27 -5.25
CA LEU A 1006 30.14 -17.23 -4.50
C LEU A 1006 30.98 -16.59 -3.39
N GLU A 1007 32.17 -17.10 -3.11
CA GLU A 1007 33.19 -16.48 -2.26
C GLU A 1007 34.24 -15.71 -3.08
N GLU A 1008 34.36 -15.99 -4.39
CA GLU A 1008 35.15 -15.20 -5.36
C GLU A 1008 34.39 -13.99 -5.98
N LEU A 1009 33.11 -13.76 -5.64
CA LEU A 1009 32.22 -12.73 -6.23
C LEU A 1009 31.69 -11.67 -5.23
#